data_AF-A0A1B8AIG1-F1
#
_entry.id   AF-A0A1B8AIG1-F1
#
_cell.length_a   1.000
_cell.length_b   1.000
_cell.length_c   1.000
_cell.angle_alpha   90.00
_cell.angle_beta   90.00
_cell.angle_gamma   90.00
#
_symmetry.space_group_name_H-M   'P 1'
#
loop_
_entity.id
_entity.type
_entity.pdbx_description
1 polymer ?
#
loop_
_entity_poly.entity_id
_entity_poly.type
_entity_poly.pdbx_seq_one_letter_code
_entity_poly.pdbx_strand_id
1 'polypeptide(L)'
;MIWGAYEKTFTGSTPLDMQTLKHFAEFLALSKLGRLPQDSGKQLPTAGSVRGAMRRFCNAWERANHTYISLEVKRSMAPYIEGELAKKIGLLTGKKGQRKKSFITIENYVHMQKRLWTNDFHDYVHEGSRIDNANLLNTHCFTSARCQELCQAKYKDLECILSWKNGCPEFRLKFTREICKGTDINQPEHPFAEQIEGPDGVPPPLFAQPMLHWLANLISSRAFADFDTVEQILALEPPKNGNFRILEWADDAQEKPVFPEWSTTECKTKSKNPKSWVTQFSDWGNRAGFTAQLGLHAVRREALIKVNDNGYSLGQVLRFASQSNPGVLVNKYLGSVSTVDGAGSYLGMKLRTDLAEDFRSASVRRNPGLRFSLPTRETEALQNSPEYLSLTRKINNINSELEDSKTPEEQAQLETQRKDAYKQRLLLENKKLKDFQANQKVIYDTNQDDHEQYDWRQNHFSRISHMLPEERVRLAQTLPMVAYPRSPEWITALKDLVSLRSNSYPVAYQEELRPAHGLCPVATCGEDLSKIQKKDRWWHVYRCLEKWHSKEEGCARFCFLCSKWLKGEVSWKAHCEDHIAKLAIPMRCNPVTYRHAVACAGYCPVHLGRTDLPVTERMRQWSDQDAWKRHLAQCLSAHLISQRHSKVIACPHPKCPSGFLSEKDFWYHQGDIHSVFEKATTVTKRKAEDVGESHLTSGGPQKSKRMEIEQRTQFKWIPLIPEENTPTQRSPCVSDGPTGEVSDPSPGRTIGAYDQADTADIYASSYSPENSPPYTDNDTGITRPGLNSQAFLDRIDEELLAEGPISGADNTSLPVDPQLVLEDDIITSCEPVSTIATGTGSMEVTIEGQSNDDTQPHYLLDLSEQEAYLVDSLLGRWGKGLFYLRWSDGSYSWEPRENILDNELVRRFEENYQGFKDGVEVLRTRFRNGKVEYRLHWDGRPKDEDWWVAEKELHPELIEEHKPRKKGYGKRKKRNS
;
A
#
# COMPACT_ATOMS: atom_id res chain seq x y z
N MET A 1 -27.53 5.84 13.92
CA MET A 1 -26.26 5.72 14.70
C MET A 1 -26.43 4.69 15.81
N ILE A 2 -25.35 4.04 16.27
CA ILE A 2 -25.40 3.02 17.35
C ILE A 2 -25.99 3.58 18.65
N TRP A 3 -25.66 4.83 19.02
CA TRP A 3 -26.23 5.50 20.18
C TRP A 3 -27.77 5.55 20.13
N GLY A 4 -28.35 5.94 18.99
CA GLY A 4 -29.82 6.00 18.83
C GLY A 4 -30.53 4.63 18.74
N ALA A 5 -29.79 3.51 18.80
CA ALA A 5 -30.35 2.20 19.08
C ALA A 5 -30.32 1.92 20.59
N TYR A 6 -29.19 2.19 21.24
CA TYR A 6 -29.04 2.11 22.70
C TYR A 6 -30.06 2.99 23.45
N GLU A 7 -30.25 4.25 23.02
CA GLU A 7 -31.20 5.21 23.60
C GLU A 7 -32.67 4.78 23.45
N LYS A 8 -33.00 3.97 22.43
CA LYS A 8 -34.34 3.36 22.29
C LYS A 8 -34.57 2.21 23.27
N THR A 9 -33.51 1.49 23.65
CA THR A 9 -33.57 0.41 24.65
C THR A 9 -33.51 0.98 26.08
N PHE A 10 -32.76 2.07 26.28
CA PHE A 10 -32.53 2.71 27.58
C PHE A 10 -32.98 4.18 27.52
N THR A 11 -34.30 4.38 27.42
CA THR A 11 -34.91 5.71 27.29
C THR A 11 -34.55 6.62 28.46
N GLY A 12 -34.26 7.89 28.15
CA GLY A 12 -33.75 8.86 29.14
C GLY A 12 -32.23 8.80 29.38
N SER A 13 -31.50 7.88 28.74
CA SER A 13 -30.03 7.85 28.76
C SER A 13 -29.42 9.17 28.28
N THR A 14 -28.55 9.77 29.09
CA THR A 14 -27.74 10.94 28.69
C THR A 14 -26.24 10.65 28.81
N PRO A 15 -25.40 10.96 27.81
CA PRO A 15 -23.95 10.77 27.91
C PRO A 15 -23.26 11.86 28.76
N LEU A 16 -24.04 12.79 29.33
CA LEU A 16 -23.61 13.68 30.41
C LEU A 16 -23.49 12.94 31.75
N ASP A 17 -24.22 11.84 31.94
CA ASP A 17 -24.09 10.95 33.10
C ASP A 17 -22.95 9.95 32.92
N MET A 18 -22.15 9.78 33.97
CA MET A 18 -21.04 8.83 34.00
C MET A 18 -21.51 7.38 33.89
N GLN A 19 -22.60 7.00 34.54
CA GLN A 19 -23.01 5.59 34.63
C GLN A 19 -23.62 5.11 33.31
N THR A 20 -24.42 5.95 32.66
CA THR A 20 -24.89 5.79 31.28
C THR A 20 -23.72 5.69 30.31
N LEU A 21 -22.71 6.54 30.43
CA LEU A 21 -21.54 6.52 29.54
C LEU A 21 -20.67 5.26 29.74
N LYS A 22 -20.55 4.76 30.98
CA LYS A 22 -19.95 3.45 31.30
C LYS A 22 -20.73 2.30 30.66
N HIS A 23 -22.05 2.25 30.86
CA HIS A 23 -22.91 1.19 30.31
C HIS A 23 -22.95 1.19 28.78
N PHE A 24 -22.98 2.36 28.14
CA PHE A 24 -22.84 2.47 26.69
C PHE A 24 -21.47 2.00 26.19
N ALA A 25 -20.38 2.19 26.95
CA ALA A 25 -19.06 1.66 26.59
C ALA A 25 -18.99 0.12 26.68
N GLU A 26 -19.72 -0.49 27.62
CA GLU A 26 -19.88 -1.95 27.69
C GLU A 26 -20.67 -2.47 26.48
N PHE A 27 -21.84 -1.89 26.19
CA PHE A 27 -22.63 -2.20 24.99
C PHE A 27 -21.80 -2.06 23.71
N LEU A 28 -21.10 -0.93 23.54
CA LEU A 28 -20.24 -0.64 22.39
C LEU A 28 -19.02 -1.59 22.28
N ALA A 29 -18.61 -2.23 23.38
CA ALA A 29 -17.56 -3.24 23.38
C ALA A 29 -18.11 -4.63 23.01
N LEU A 30 -19.25 -5.02 23.57
CA LEU A 30 -19.93 -6.28 23.25
C LEU A 30 -20.37 -6.33 21.78
N SER A 31 -20.93 -5.24 21.24
CA SER A 31 -21.31 -5.12 19.82
C SER A 31 -20.14 -4.94 18.85
N LYS A 32 -18.87 -5.05 19.28
CA LYS A 32 -17.69 -4.71 18.46
C LYS A 32 -16.75 -5.88 18.25
N LEU A 33 -16.75 -6.41 17.03
CA LEU A 33 -15.74 -7.37 16.57
C LEU A 33 -14.31 -6.81 16.71
N GLY A 34 -13.47 -7.62 17.35
CA GLY A 34 -12.03 -7.44 17.47
C GLY A 34 -11.29 -7.60 16.15
N ARG A 35 -10.02 -7.18 16.15
CA ARG A 35 -9.12 -7.23 14.97
C ARG A 35 -7.75 -7.85 15.26
N LEU A 36 -7.56 -8.39 16.47
CA LEU A 36 -6.39 -9.19 16.83
C LEU A 36 -6.85 -10.63 17.02
N PRO A 37 -6.06 -11.64 16.59
CA PRO A 37 -6.35 -13.03 16.88
C PRO A 37 -6.30 -13.28 18.40
N GLN A 38 -7.05 -14.29 18.86
CA GLN A 38 -7.11 -14.70 20.26
C GLN A 38 -7.08 -16.22 20.35
N ASP A 39 -6.36 -16.73 21.35
CA ASP A 39 -6.16 -18.16 21.58
C ASP A 39 -7.48 -18.91 21.86
N SER A 40 -8.52 -18.17 22.27
CA SER A 40 -9.88 -18.65 22.54
C SER A 40 -10.83 -18.61 21.32
N GLY A 41 -10.35 -18.19 20.14
CA GLY A 41 -11.16 -17.99 18.93
C GLY A 41 -12.14 -16.80 18.96
N LYS A 42 -12.41 -16.21 20.14
CA LYS A 42 -13.34 -15.09 20.29
C LYS A 42 -12.75 -13.79 19.72
N GLN A 43 -13.52 -13.06 18.92
CA GLN A 43 -13.11 -11.76 18.37
C GLN A 43 -13.49 -10.61 19.31
N LEU A 44 -12.93 -10.56 20.53
CA LEU A 44 -13.16 -9.44 21.46
C LEU A 44 -12.32 -8.21 21.08
N PRO A 45 -12.80 -6.98 21.31
CA PRO A 45 -12.05 -5.77 21.00
C PRO A 45 -10.92 -5.51 22.02
N THR A 46 -9.94 -4.70 21.63
CA THR A 46 -8.91 -4.23 22.57
C THR A 46 -9.45 -3.04 23.37
N ALA A 47 -9.01 -2.87 24.62
CA ALA A 47 -9.45 -1.74 25.45
C ALA A 47 -9.14 -0.38 24.79
N GLY A 48 -7.99 -0.25 24.12
CA GLY A 48 -7.65 0.91 23.28
C GLY A 48 -8.59 1.13 22.09
N SER A 49 -9.18 0.06 21.52
CA SER A 49 -10.18 0.14 20.44
C SER A 49 -11.53 0.65 20.95
N VAL A 50 -11.95 0.22 22.15
CA VAL A 50 -13.17 0.68 22.82
C VAL A 50 -13.00 2.15 23.26
N ARG A 51 -11.89 2.49 23.94
CA ARG A 51 -11.54 3.88 24.34
C ARG A 51 -11.47 4.83 23.13
N GLY A 52 -10.92 4.36 22.01
CA GLY A 52 -10.90 5.11 20.76
C GLY A 52 -12.28 5.25 20.09
N ALA A 53 -13.21 4.32 20.29
CA ALA A 53 -14.59 4.43 19.83
C ALA A 53 -15.42 5.38 20.71
N MET A 54 -15.31 5.26 22.05
CA MET A 54 -15.94 6.17 23.00
C MET A 54 -15.51 7.62 22.78
N ARG A 55 -14.22 7.89 22.58
CA ARG A 55 -13.75 9.25 22.25
C ARG A 55 -14.38 9.79 20.97
N ARG A 56 -14.56 8.97 19.93
CA ARG A 56 -15.27 9.42 18.71
C ARG A 56 -16.76 9.64 18.95
N PHE A 57 -17.38 8.82 19.79
CA PHE A 57 -18.78 9.01 20.19
C PHE A 57 -18.98 10.33 20.94
N CYS A 58 -18.27 10.55 22.06
CA CYS A 58 -18.34 11.80 22.85
C CYS A 58 -18.17 13.01 21.94
N ASN A 59 -17.05 13.08 21.21
CA ASN A 59 -16.77 14.21 20.33
C ASN A 59 -17.79 14.39 19.20
N ALA A 60 -18.51 13.35 18.76
CA ALA A 60 -19.55 13.46 17.74
C ALA A 60 -20.90 13.90 18.32
N TRP A 61 -21.27 13.36 19.48
CA TRP A 61 -22.48 13.75 20.20
C TRP A 61 -22.42 15.21 20.65
N GLU A 62 -21.27 15.67 21.16
CA GLU A 62 -21.06 17.07 21.56
C GLU A 62 -21.25 18.06 20.40
N ARG A 63 -20.72 17.75 19.21
CA ARG A 63 -20.96 18.57 18.00
C ARG A 63 -22.41 18.55 17.55
N ALA A 64 -23.11 17.43 17.68
CA ALA A 64 -24.50 17.28 17.24
C ALA A 64 -25.52 17.93 18.20
N ASN A 65 -25.15 18.11 19.48
CA ASN A 65 -26.03 18.65 20.53
C ASN A 65 -25.58 20.03 21.04
N HIS A 66 -24.55 20.63 20.41
CA HIS A 66 -23.97 21.94 20.76
C HIS A 66 -23.67 22.12 22.26
N THR A 67 -23.24 21.05 22.94
CA THR A 67 -23.03 21.00 24.38
C THR A 67 -21.82 20.11 24.72
N TYR A 68 -21.35 20.18 25.97
CA TYR A 68 -20.14 19.50 26.43
C TYR A 68 -20.42 18.41 27.48
N ILE A 69 -19.81 17.25 27.29
CA ILE A 69 -19.67 16.21 28.33
C ILE A 69 -18.52 16.65 29.25
N SER A 70 -18.75 16.63 30.56
CA SER A 70 -17.78 17.15 31.54
C SER A 70 -16.43 16.44 31.45
N LEU A 71 -15.35 17.16 31.76
CA LEU A 71 -13.99 16.63 31.65
C LEU A 71 -13.75 15.47 32.64
N GLU A 72 -14.44 15.46 33.78
CA GLU A 72 -14.47 14.37 34.75
C GLU A 72 -15.08 13.09 34.15
N VAL A 73 -16.29 13.19 33.59
CA VAL A 73 -16.99 12.08 32.93
C VAL A 73 -16.17 11.55 31.74
N LYS A 74 -15.53 12.44 30.97
CA LYS A 74 -14.59 12.03 29.91
C LYS A 74 -13.33 11.32 30.43
N ARG A 75 -12.80 11.72 31.58
CA ARG A 75 -11.57 11.16 32.17
C ARG A 75 -11.83 9.79 32.82
N SER A 76 -12.94 9.60 33.52
CA SER A 76 -13.27 8.33 34.19
C SER A 76 -13.46 7.14 33.23
N MET A 77 -13.85 7.41 31.98
CA MET A 77 -14.00 6.38 30.95
C MET A 77 -12.71 5.61 30.64
N ALA A 78 -11.51 6.23 30.73
CA ALA A 78 -10.28 5.52 30.39
C ALA A 78 -9.89 4.47 31.45
N PRO A 79 -9.83 4.78 32.76
CA PRO A 79 -9.67 3.77 33.83
C PRO A 79 -10.76 2.71 33.82
N TYR A 80 -12.02 3.07 33.57
CA TYR A 80 -13.13 2.10 33.48
C TYR A 80 -12.92 1.08 32.34
N ILE A 81 -12.61 1.57 31.13
CA ILE A 81 -12.43 0.71 29.94
C ILE A 81 -11.18 -0.16 30.05
N GLU A 82 -10.09 0.35 30.62
CA GLU A 82 -8.80 -0.36 30.72
C GLU A 82 -8.67 -1.19 32.01
N GLY A 83 -9.57 -1.00 32.99
CA GLY A 83 -9.64 -1.71 34.27
C GLY A 83 -10.90 -2.57 34.43
N GLU A 84 -11.98 -2.00 35.01
CA GLU A 84 -13.23 -2.70 35.35
C GLU A 84 -13.83 -3.47 34.17
N LEU A 85 -14.09 -2.78 33.06
CA LEU A 85 -14.71 -3.38 31.87
C LEU A 85 -13.78 -4.41 31.22
N ALA A 86 -12.48 -4.15 31.20
CA ALA A 86 -11.50 -5.10 30.66
C ALA A 86 -11.49 -6.42 31.43
N LYS A 87 -11.63 -6.37 32.76
CA LYS A 87 -11.82 -7.56 33.60
C LYS A 87 -13.19 -8.23 33.36
N LYS A 88 -14.26 -7.45 33.29
CA LYS A 88 -15.65 -7.94 33.17
C LYS A 88 -15.90 -8.75 31.88
N ILE A 89 -15.44 -8.24 30.73
CA ILE A 89 -15.73 -8.85 29.41
C ILE A 89 -14.48 -9.30 28.65
N GLY A 90 -13.32 -9.39 29.32
CA GLY A 90 -12.09 -9.96 28.75
C GLY A 90 -11.43 -9.12 27.65
N LEU A 91 -11.46 -7.79 27.74
CA LEU A 91 -10.84 -6.93 26.72
C LEU A 91 -9.32 -7.10 26.70
N LEU A 92 -8.73 -7.16 25.50
CA LEU A 92 -7.28 -7.23 25.36
C LEU A 92 -6.62 -5.90 25.80
N THR A 93 -5.78 -5.98 26.83
CA THR A 93 -5.01 -4.88 27.45
C THR A 93 -3.49 -5.10 27.32
N GLY A 94 -2.69 -4.11 27.73
CA GLY A 94 -1.22 -4.20 27.73
C GLY A 94 -0.62 -4.55 26.37
N LYS A 95 0.42 -5.39 26.35
CA LYS A 95 1.05 -5.89 25.12
C LYS A 95 0.09 -6.75 24.27
N LYS A 96 -0.82 -7.53 24.88
CA LYS A 96 -1.83 -8.35 24.18
C LYS A 96 -2.86 -7.49 23.43
N GLY A 97 -3.17 -6.30 23.94
CA GLY A 97 -4.08 -5.31 23.34
C GLY A 97 -3.47 -4.46 22.21
N GLN A 98 -2.23 -4.71 21.81
CA GLN A 98 -1.52 -3.94 20.78
C GLN A 98 -1.17 -4.81 19.57
N ARG A 99 -1.38 -4.28 18.36
CA ARG A 99 -0.82 -4.85 17.13
C ARG A 99 0.70 -4.64 17.15
N LYS A 100 1.48 -5.68 16.84
CA LYS A 100 2.94 -5.58 16.67
C LYS A 100 3.26 -4.45 15.66
N LYS A 101 4.20 -3.57 16.01
CA LYS A 101 4.68 -2.50 15.12
C LYS A 101 5.48 -3.15 13.99
N SER A 102 5.17 -2.79 12.75
CA SER A 102 5.92 -3.15 11.54
C SER A 102 6.73 -1.96 11.02
N PHE A 103 7.82 -2.21 10.32
CA PHE A 103 8.74 -1.18 9.82
C PHE A 103 9.09 -1.43 8.36
N ILE A 104 9.50 -0.38 7.63
CA ILE A 104 10.00 -0.49 6.25
C ILE A 104 11.43 0.03 6.25
N THR A 105 12.36 -0.86 6.61
CA THR A 105 13.82 -0.66 6.51
C THR A 105 14.22 -0.46 5.05
N ILE A 106 15.48 -0.06 4.82
CA ILE A 106 15.98 0.18 3.46
C ILE A 106 15.88 -1.09 2.61
N GLU A 107 16.23 -2.25 3.16
CA GLU A 107 16.06 -3.58 2.55
C GLU A 107 14.60 -3.82 2.07
N ASN A 108 13.62 -3.58 2.94
CA ASN A 108 12.20 -3.78 2.61
C ASN A 108 11.72 -2.83 1.52
N TYR A 109 12.16 -1.57 1.56
CA TYR A 109 11.89 -0.59 0.53
C TYR A 109 12.50 -1.01 -0.83
N VAL A 110 13.74 -1.49 -0.85
CA VAL A 110 14.39 -2.05 -2.05
C VAL A 110 13.64 -3.27 -2.58
N HIS A 111 13.15 -4.16 -1.71
CA HIS A 111 12.30 -5.28 -2.13
C HIS A 111 10.96 -4.84 -2.74
N MET A 112 10.33 -3.79 -2.21
CA MET A 112 9.12 -3.21 -2.82
C MET A 112 9.43 -2.65 -4.20
N GLN A 113 10.45 -1.79 -4.33
CA GLN A 113 10.79 -1.15 -5.61
C GLN A 113 11.26 -2.16 -6.67
N LYS A 114 12.11 -3.13 -6.30
CA LYS A 114 12.47 -4.23 -7.21
C LYS A 114 11.22 -4.98 -7.67
N ARG A 115 10.31 -5.38 -6.77
CA ARG A 115 9.06 -6.05 -7.19
C ARG A 115 8.24 -5.20 -8.17
N LEU A 116 8.06 -3.90 -7.91
CA LEU A 116 7.24 -3.01 -8.73
C LEU A 116 7.68 -2.96 -10.19
N TRP A 117 9.00 -3.01 -10.42
CA TRP A 117 9.64 -2.79 -11.70
C TRP A 117 10.08 -4.08 -12.39
N THR A 118 10.68 -5.05 -11.70
CA THR A 118 11.28 -6.23 -12.34
C THR A 118 10.30 -7.39 -12.57
N ASN A 119 9.33 -7.63 -11.67
CA ASN A 119 8.48 -8.81 -11.75
C ASN A 119 7.09 -8.66 -11.07
N ASP A 120 6.47 -7.47 -11.11
CA ASP A 120 5.10 -7.30 -10.62
C ASP A 120 4.08 -7.97 -11.56
N PHE A 121 3.19 -8.77 -11.00
CA PHE A 121 2.08 -9.41 -11.71
C PHE A 121 0.80 -8.57 -11.75
N HIS A 122 0.77 -7.40 -11.13
CA HIS A 122 -0.38 -6.51 -11.17
C HIS A 122 -0.46 -5.75 -12.51
N ASP A 123 -1.56 -5.96 -13.24
CA ASP A 123 -1.93 -5.07 -14.34
C ASP A 123 -2.47 -3.75 -13.78
N TYR A 124 -1.77 -2.66 -14.05
CA TYR A 124 -2.18 -1.32 -13.66
C TYR A 124 -3.17 -0.77 -14.68
N VAL A 125 -4.17 0.00 -14.23
CA VAL A 125 -5.14 0.65 -15.13
C VAL A 125 -4.45 1.62 -16.10
N HIS A 126 -3.34 2.23 -15.67
CA HIS A 126 -2.42 3.04 -16.46
C HIS A 126 -1.01 2.94 -15.85
N GLU A 127 0.06 2.93 -16.66
CA GLU A 127 1.43 2.84 -16.12
C GLU A 127 1.83 4.10 -15.35
N GLY A 128 1.26 5.27 -15.67
CA GLY A 128 1.33 6.47 -14.82
C GLY A 128 0.90 6.24 -13.35
N SER A 129 -0.01 5.30 -13.09
CA SER A 129 -0.39 4.93 -11.71
C SER A 129 0.69 4.10 -11.00
N ARG A 130 1.54 3.37 -11.74
CA ARG A 130 2.74 2.70 -11.22
C ARG A 130 3.80 3.74 -10.80
N ILE A 131 4.02 4.73 -11.66
CA ILE A 131 4.97 5.83 -11.46
C ILE A 131 4.57 6.69 -10.26
N ASP A 132 3.31 7.14 -10.21
CA ASP A 132 2.77 7.87 -9.06
C ASP A 132 2.90 7.05 -7.76
N ASN A 133 2.72 5.72 -7.80
CA ASN A 133 2.88 4.87 -6.61
C ASN A 133 4.34 4.74 -6.15
N ALA A 134 5.31 4.71 -7.08
CA ALA A 134 6.74 4.76 -6.75
C ALA A 134 7.10 6.11 -6.10
N ASN A 135 6.68 7.22 -6.71
CA ASN A 135 6.94 8.57 -6.21
C ASN A 135 6.26 8.82 -4.85
N LEU A 136 5.01 8.37 -4.67
CA LEU A 136 4.31 8.44 -3.37
C LEU A 136 5.04 7.65 -2.27
N LEU A 137 5.62 6.48 -2.58
CA LEU A 137 6.43 5.74 -1.61
C LEU A 137 7.72 6.50 -1.27
N ASN A 138 8.47 6.95 -2.27
CA ASN A 138 9.70 7.73 -2.08
C ASN A 138 9.44 8.97 -1.22
N THR A 139 8.42 9.75 -1.57
CA THR A 139 8.02 10.95 -0.82
C THR A 139 7.54 10.60 0.60
N HIS A 140 6.86 9.48 0.83
CA HIS A 140 6.54 9.01 2.19
C HIS A 140 7.77 8.63 3.03
N CYS A 141 8.78 8.00 2.42
CA CYS A 141 10.06 7.71 3.08
C CYS A 141 10.79 9.00 3.47
N PHE A 142 10.92 9.93 2.52
CA PHE A 142 11.80 11.09 2.65
C PHE A 142 11.21 12.26 3.45
N THR A 143 9.88 12.35 3.60
CA THR A 143 9.22 13.48 4.31
C THR A 143 8.51 13.08 5.60
N SER A 144 8.36 11.78 5.85
CA SER A 144 7.43 11.20 6.83
C SER A 144 5.95 11.54 6.64
N ALA A 145 5.55 12.25 5.58
CA ALA A 145 4.20 12.78 5.39
C ALA A 145 3.10 11.72 5.50
N ARG A 146 1.92 12.11 5.98
CA ARG A 146 0.77 11.20 6.16
C ARG A 146 0.04 11.04 4.82
N CYS A 147 -0.66 9.92 4.62
CA CYS A 147 -1.30 9.54 3.35
C CYS A 147 -2.10 10.69 2.69
N GLN A 148 -2.94 11.38 3.46
CA GLN A 148 -3.77 12.48 2.96
C GLN A 148 -2.93 13.70 2.51
N GLU A 149 -1.83 13.98 3.20
CA GLU A 149 -0.95 15.14 2.98
C GLU A 149 -0.24 15.05 1.61
N LEU A 150 0.04 13.82 1.14
CA LEU A 150 0.57 13.61 -0.22
C LEU A 150 -0.53 13.43 -1.28
N CYS A 151 -1.54 12.62 -0.98
CA CYS A 151 -2.59 12.28 -1.96
C CYS A 151 -3.48 13.47 -2.38
N GLN A 152 -3.41 14.59 -1.66
CA GLN A 152 -4.15 15.81 -1.96
C GLN A 152 -3.26 16.97 -2.42
N ALA A 153 -1.94 16.75 -2.55
CA ALA A 153 -0.98 17.79 -2.95
C ALA A 153 -1.22 18.30 -4.38
N LYS A 154 -1.02 19.60 -4.57
CA LYS A 154 -1.17 20.37 -5.81
C LYS A 154 0.17 20.97 -6.24
N TYR A 155 0.27 21.43 -7.49
CA TYR A 155 1.53 22.01 -7.99
C TYR A 155 1.90 23.31 -7.27
N LYS A 156 0.93 24.12 -6.82
CA LYS A 156 1.20 25.28 -5.97
C LYS A 156 1.75 24.95 -4.57
N ASP A 157 1.64 23.70 -4.12
CA ASP A 157 2.24 23.22 -2.87
C ASP A 157 3.74 22.87 -3.07
N LEU A 158 4.28 23.12 -4.27
CA LEU A 158 5.65 22.88 -4.69
C LEU A 158 6.33 24.19 -5.11
N GLU A 159 7.64 24.26 -4.91
CA GLU A 159 8.51 25.30 -5.46
C GLU A 159 9.70 24.61 -6.12
N CYS A 160 9.93 24.83 -7.41
CA CYS A 160 11.01 24.20 -8.16
C CYS A 160 12.03 25.25 -8.60
N ILE A 161 13.31 25.03 -8.27
CA ILE A 161 14.41 25.91 -8.65
C ILE A 161 15.51 25.13 -9.35
N LEU A 162 16.24 25.79 -10.24
CA LEU A 162 17.47 25.31 -10.84
C LEU A 162 18.63 26.18 -10.33
N SER A 163 19.63 25.57 -9.72
CA SER A 163 20.73 26.27 -9.03
C SER A 163 22.09 25.72 -9.39
N TRP A 164 23.17 26.43 -9.08
CA TRP A 164 24.53 25.90 -9.25
C TRP A 164 24.91 25.01 -8.06
N LYS A 165 25.50 23.84 -8.36
CA LYS A 165 26.12 22.92 -7.39
C LYS A 165 27.37 22.32 -8.01
N ASN A 166 28.52 22.55 -7.36
CA ASN A 166 29.83 22.05 -7.79
C ASN A 166 30.19 22.43 -9.26
N GLY A 167 29.70 23.56 -9.77
CA GLY A 167 29.87 24.00 -11.16
C GLY A 167 28.85 23.45 -12.17
N CYS A 168 27.98 22.53 -11.76
CA CYS A 168 26.91 21.96 -12.58
C CYS A 168 25.53 22.55 -12.24
N PRO A 169 24.58 22.60 -13.19
CA PRO A 169 23.18 22.88 -12.89
C PRO A 169 22.56 21.75 -12.06
N GLU A 170 21.73 22.10 -11.08
CA GLU A 170 21.04 21.18 -10.17
C GLU A 170 19.59 21.64 -9.92
N PHE A 171 18.61 20.77 -10.19
CA PHE A 171 17.23 21.00 -9.75
C PHE A 171 17.08 20.74 -8.26
N ARG A 172 16.35 21.62 -7.57
CA ARG A 172 15.89 21.43 -6.19
C ARG A 172 14.38 21.69 -6.14
N LEU A 173 13.66 20.79 -5.48
CA LEU A 173 12.20 20.89 -5.32
C LEU A 173 11.87 20.99 -3.84
N LYS A 174 11.17 22.06 -3.45
CA LYS A 174 10.56 22.18 -2.13
C LYS A 174 9.13 21.66 -2.20
N PHE A 175 8.72 20.82 -1.24
CA PHE A 175 7.34 20.42 -1.05
C PHE A 175 6.82 20.91 0.31
N THR A 176 5.81 21.76 0.28
CA THR A 176 5.14 22.29 1.47
C THR A 176 3.93 21.43 1.81
N ARG A 177 3.86 20.91 3.05
CA ARG A 177 2.76 20.03 3.49
C ARG A 177 1.53 20.84 3.91
N GLU A 178 0.95 21.54 2.94
CA GLU A 178 -0.18 22.47 3.09
C GLU A 178 -1.28 21.89 3.97
N ILE A 179 -1.76 20.68 3.65
CA ILE A 179 -2.69 19.94 4.51
C ILE A 179 -1.90 19.26 5.64
N CYS A 180 -1.76 19.95 6.77
CA CYS A 180 -1.11 19.42 7.98
C CYS A 180 -2.10 19.04 9.09
N LYS A 181 -1.82 17.95 9.80
CA LYS A 181 -2.69 17.51 10.91
C LYS A 181 -2.35 18.21 12.23
N GLY A 182 -3.10 19.27 12.53
CA GLY A 182 -3.08 19.93 13.84
C GLY A 182 -2.13 21.13 13.94
N THR A 183 -1.71 21.66 12.79
CA THR A 183 -1.20 23.02 12.63
C THR A 183 -1.59 23.49 11.24
N ASP A 184 -2.09 24.72 11.16
CA ASP A 184 -2.39 25.53 9.98
C ASP A 184 -1.39 26.68 9.81
N ILE A 185 -0.56 26.92 10.83
CA ILE A 185 0.58 27.84 10.81
C ILE A 185 1.87 27.01 10.76
N ASN A 186 2.90 27.51 10.07
CA ASN A 186 4.23 26.89 9.98
C ASN A 186 4.20 25.42 9.52
N GLN A 187 3.52 25.11 8.41
CA GLN A 187 3.56 23.74 7.85
C GLN A 187 5.01 23.33 7.52
N PRO A 188 5.40 22.05 7.65
CA PRO A 188 6.74 21.61 7.29
C PRO A 188 6.96 21.63 5.77
N GLU A 189 8.00 22.33 5.38
CA GLU A 189 8.56 22.31 4.02
C GLU A 189 9.68 21.26 3.95
N HIS A 190 9.74 20.51 2.85
CA HIS A 190 10.70 19.44 2.64
C HIS A 190 11.43 19.64 1.30
N PRO A 191 12.74 19.97 1.30
CA PRO A 191 13.53 20.06 0.08
C PRO A 191 13.99 18.69 -0.42
N PHE A 192 14.03 18.54 -1.74
CA PHE A 192 14.66 17.46 -2.49
C PHE A 192 15.76 18.03 -3.38
N ALA A 193 16.84 17.28 -3.54
CA ALA A 193 17.97 17.60 -4.41
C ALA A 193 18.04 16.64 -5.60
N GLU A 194 18.51 17.12 -6.75
CA GLU A 194 18.85 16.28 -7.90
C GLU A 194 20.12 15.48 -7.62
N GLN A 195 21.15 16.12 -7.03
CA GLN A 195 22.39 15.46 -6.64
C GLN A 195 22.25 14.93 -5.21
N ILE A 196 22.25 13.60 -5.07
CA ILE A 196 22.28 12.91 -3.77
C ILE A 196 23.30 11.76 -3.82
N GLU A 197 24.15 11.71 -2.80
CA GLU A 197 25.29 10.79 -2.67
C GLU A 197 25.19 10.05 -1.34
N GLY A 198 25.60 8.79 -1.30
CA GLY A 198 25.71 7.98 -0.09
C GLY A 198 27.01 8.27 0.71
N PRO A 199 27.20 7.61 1.87
CA PRO A 199 28.45 7.72 2.64
C PRO A 199 29.70 7.18 1.91
N ASP A 200 29.48 6.46 0.82
CA ASP A 200 30.46 5.93 -0.14
C ASP A 200 30.72 6.89 -1.33
N GLY A 201 30.05 8.04 -1.37
CA GLY A 201 30.08 8.98 -2.51
C GLY A 201 29.24 8.54 -3.71
N VAL A 202 28.46 7.45 -3.60
CA VAL A 202 27.74 6.84 -4.71
C VAL A 202 26.25 7.19 -4.64
N PRO A 203 25.59 7.59 -5.75
CA PRO A 203 24.17 7.88 -5.73
C PRO A 203 23.33 6.61 -5.50
N PRO A 204 22.18 6.69 -4.81
CA PRO A 204 21.30 5.54 -4.66
C PRO A 204 20.71 5.11 -6.01
N PRO A 205 20.20 3.87 -6.14
CA PRO A 205 19.59 3.38 -7.37
C PRO A 205 18.50 4.30 -7.91
N LEU A 206 18.33 4.33 -9.24
CA LEU A 206 17.42 5.27 -9.92
C LEU A 206 15.99 5.23 -9.36
N PHE A 207 15.45 4.07 -8.95
CA PHE A 207 14.13 3.96 -8.28
C PHE A 207 14.00 4.78 -6.98
N ALA A 208 15.11 5.18 -6.35
CA ALA A 208 15.18 5.93 -5.11
C ALA A 208 15.54 7.40 -5.27
N GLN A 209 15.95 7.84 -6.46
CA GLN A 209 16.28 9.25 -6.70
C GLN A 209 14.99 10.08 -6.80
N PRO A 210 14.81 11.11 -5.93
CA PRO A 210 13.55 11.84 -5.84
C PRO A 210 13.29 12.66 -7.09
N MET A 211 14.29 13.41 -7.57
CA MET A 211 14.10 14.33 -8.71
C MET A 211 13.83 13.60 -10.03
N LEU A 212 14.31 12.37 -10.22
CA LEU A 212 13.93 11.53 -11.38
C LEU A 212 12.41 11.33 -11.44
N HIS A 213 11.79 10.99 -10.31
CA HIS A 213 10.36 10.73 -10.20
C HIS A 213 9.51 12.01 -10.19
N TRP A 214 10.04 13.07 -9.56
CA TRP A 214 9.39 14.37 -9.57
C TRP A 214 9.39 14.99 -10.97
N LEU A 215 10.54 15.08 -11.64
CA LEU A 215 10.61 15.59 -13.02
C LEU A 215 9.74 14.74 -13.96
N ALA A 216 9.72 13.42 -13.83
CA ALA A 216 8.81 12.58 -14.62
C ALA A 216 7.34 12.98 -14.43
N ASN A 217 6.90 13.28 -13.21
CA ASN A 217 5.54 13.76 -12.94
C ASN A 217 5.29 15.19 -13.44
N LEU A 218 6.20 16.13 -13.17
CA LEU A 218 6.08 17.55 -13.55
C LEU A 218 6.00 17.70 -15.08
N ILE A 219 6.89 17.02 -15.81
CA ILE A 219 7.02 17.11 -17.28
C ILE A 219 5.82 16.44 -17.97
N SER A 220 5.49 15.19 -17.61
CA SER A 220 4.37 14.47 -18.24
C SER A 220 2.99 15.09 -17.97
N SER A 221 2.86 15.95 -16.95
CA SER A 221 1.65 16.74 -16.67
C SER A 221 1.69 18.17 -17.22
N ARG A 222 2.77 18.60 -17.90
CA ARG A 222 2.98 19.98 -18.38
C ARG A 222 2.76 21.02 -17.27
N ALA A 223 3.47 20.81 -16.16
CA ALA A 223 3.29 21.64 -14.96
C ALA A 223 4.01 22.99 -15.04
N PHE A 224 5.14 23.07 -15.76
CA PHE A 224 5.92 24.30 -15.95
C PHE A 224 5.25 25.23 -16.98
N ALA A 225 5.44 26.54 -16.84
CA ALA A 225 4.87 27.53 -17.76
C ALA A 225 5.46 27.47 -19.18
N ASP A 226 6.80 27.42 -19.29
CA ASP A 226 7.51 27.58 -20.57
C ASP A 226 8.08 26.27 -21.18
N PHE A 227 7.92 25.13 -20.50
CA PHE A 227 8.69 23.91 -20.82
C PHE A 227 7.85 22.61 -20.82
N ASP A 228 7.81 21.96 -21.99
CA ASP A 228 7.03 20.75 -22.27
C ASP A 228 7.89 19.47 -22.34
N THR A 229 9.20 19.56 -22.63
CA THR A 229 10.06 18.38 -22.89
C THR A 229 11.25 18.23 -21.95
N VAL A 230 11.75 16.99 -21.84
CA VAL A 230 12.96 16.65 -21.07
C VAL A 230 14.18 17.41 -21.60
N GLU A 231 14.34 17.52 -22.92
CA GLU A 231 15.44 18.23 -23.57
C GLU A 231 15.43 19.72 -23.22
N GLN A 232 14.26 20.37 -23.31
CA GLN A 232 14.12 21.79 -22.98
C GLN A 232 14.54 22.08 -21.53
N ILE A 233 14.13 21.21 -20.61
CA ILE A 233 14.36 21.38 -19.17
C ILE A 233 15.80 21.05 -18.78
N LEU A 234 16.39 19.97 -19.30
CA LEU A 234 17.78 19.61 -19.00
C LEU A 234 18.80 20.58 -19.64
N ALA A 235 18.42 21.29 -20.70
CA ALA A 235 19.24 22.34 -21.34
C ALA A 235 19.21 23.70 -20.61
N LEU A 236 18.45 23.84 -19.52
CA LEU A 236 18.44 25.07 -18.73
C LEU A 236 19.71 25.23 -17.88
N GLU A 237 20.22 26.46 -17.82
CA GLU A 237 21.25 26.91 -16.87
C GLU A 237 20.66 27.91 -15.86
N PRO A 238 21.13 27.95 -14.59
CA PRO A 238 20.88 29.07 -13.70
C PRO A 238 21.50 30.38 -14.27
N PRO A 239 20.99 31.56 -13.91
CA PRO A 239 21.49 32.84 -14.42
C PRO A 239 22.96 33.05 -14.06
N LYS A 240 23.75 33.60 -14.99
CA LYS A 240 25.18 33.88 -14.76
C LYS A 240 25.44 35.00 -13.73
N ASN A 241 24.40 35.76 -13.39
CA ASN A 241 24.39 36.85 -12.42
C ASN A 241 23.52 36.54 -11.17
N GLY A 242 23.22 35.27 -10.89
CA GLY A 242 22.43 34.87 -9.72
C GLY A 242 22.61 33.41 -9.32
N ASN A 243 22.21 33.07 -8.08
CA ASN A 243 22.48 31.74 -7.52
C ASN A 243 21.51 30.65 -8.03
N PHE A 244 20.33 31.04 -8.51
CA PHE A 244 19.28 30.13 -8.97
C PHE A 244 18.31 30.80 -9.97
N ARG A 245 17.58 29.97 -10.72
CA ARG A 245 16.39 30.28 -11.52
C ARG A 245 15.19 29.64 -10.84
N ILE A 246 14.10 30.38 -10.61
CA ILE A 246 12.81 29.79 -10.26
C ILE A 246 12.16 29.24 -11.54
N LEU A 247 11.53 28.07 -11.46
CA LEU A 247 10.79 27.47 -12.56
C LEU A 247 9.29 27.62 -12.27
N GLU A 248 8.64 28.55 -12.96
CA GLU A 248 7.26 28.91 -12.71
C GLU A 248 6.29 27.83 -13.21
N TRP A 249 5.18 27.66 -12.49
CA TRP A 249 4.10 26.75 -12.85
C TRP A 249 3.12 27.43 -13.81
N ALA A 250 2.61 26.68 -14.79
CA ALA A 250 1.52 27.17 -15.63
C ALA A 250 0.28 27.51 -14.78
N ASP A 251 -0.41 28.62 -15.10
CA ASP A 251 -1.60 29.08 -14.34
C ASP A 251 -2.65 27.99 -14.18
N ASP A 252 -2.92 27.23 -15.25
CA ASP A 252 -3.90 26.15 -15.25
C ASP A 252 -3.42 24.92 -14.43
N ALA A 253 -2.12 24.81 -14.13
CA ALA A 253 -1.52 23.70 -13.40
C ALA A 253 -1.51 23.90 -11.88
N GLN A 254 -1.45 25.14 -11.39
CA GLN A 254 -1.30 25.45 -9.96
C GLN A 254 -2.29 24.70 -9.04
N GLU A 255 -3.56 24.59 -9.46
CA GLU A 255 -4.63 23.92 -8.71
C GLU A 255 -4.82 22.42 -9.06
N LYS A 256 -4.14 21.90 -10.10
CA LYS A 256 -4.19 20.47 -10.48
C LYS A 256 -3.52 19.60 -9.41
N PRO A 257 -3.99 18.35 -9.20
CA PRO A 257 -3.32 17.42 -8.30
C PRO A 257 -2.00 16.90 -8.89
N VAL A 258 -0.96 16.83 -8.06
CA VAL A 258 0.33 16.18 -8.39
C VAL A 258 0.15 14.69 -8.66
N PHE A 259 -0.71 14.05 -7.86
CA PHE A 259 -1.04 12.64 -7.91
C PHE A 259 -2.54 12.47 -8.25
N PRO A 260 -2.92 12.33 -9.53
CA PRO A 260 -4.31 12.16 -9.94
C PRO A 260 -4.85 10.73 -9.71
N GLU A 261 -6.18 10.58 -9.78
CA GLU A 261 -6.80 9.30 -10.13
C GLU A 261 -6.57 9.00 -11.62
N TRP A 262 -6.32 7.74 -11.98
CA TRP A 262 -6.13 7.33 -13.38
C TRP A 262 -7.36 6.64 -13.98
N SER A 263 -7.54 6.77 -15.29
CA SER A 263 -8.42 5.96 -16.14
C SER A 263 -7.58 5.05 -17.05
N THR A 264 -8.20 4.28 -17.96
CA THR A 264 -7.46 3.45 -18.94
C THR A 264 -6.75 4.25 -20.04
N THR A 265 -6.97 5.56 -20.10
CA THR A 265 -6.60 6.41 -21.25
C THR A 265 -6.01 7.77 -20.85
N GLU A 266 -6.24 8.23 -19.61
CA GLU A 266 -5.90 9.58 -19.17
C GLU A 266 -5.80 9.66 -17.64
N CYS A 267 -5.11 10.68 -17.14
CA CYS A 267 -5.23 11.12 -15.75
C CYS A 267 -6.51 11.97 -15.57
N LYS A 268 -7.22 11.81 -14.45
CA LYS A 268 -8.38 12.63 -14.10
C LYS A 268 -7.95 13.91 -13.39
N THR A 269 -8.79 14.95 -13.45
CA THR A 269 -8.67 16.20 -12.67
C THR A 269 -8.73 16.01 -11.15
N LYS A 270 -9.17 14.84 -10.67
CA LYS A 270 -9.39 14.54 -9.25
C LYS A 270 -8.17 13.89 -8.61
N SER A 271 -7.75 14.37 -7.44
CA SER A 271 -6.63 13.81 -6.66
C SER A 271 -6.84 12.36 -6.24
N LYS A 272 -5.76 11.58 -6.19
CA LYS A 272 -5.73 10.14 -5.87
C LYS A 272 -6.37 9.89 -4.51
N ASN A 273 -7.36 9.00 -4.45
CA ASN A 273 -8.09 8.71 -3.21
C ASN A 273 -7.16 8.11 -2.12
N PRO A 274 -7.02 8.73 -0.92
CA PRO A 274 -6.13 8.25 0.14
C PRO A 274 -6.46 6.83 0.65
N LYS A 275 -7.73 6.42 0.62
CA LYS A 275 -8.14 5.04 0.96
C LYS A 275 -7.66 4.04 -0.10
N SER A 276 -7.71 4.44 -1.38
CA SER A 276 -7.24 3.63 -2.51
C SER A 276 -5.71 3.46 -2.47
N TRP A 277 -4.95 4.53 -2.20
CA TRP A 277 -3.50 4.44 -2.05
C TRP A 277 -3.09 3.51 -0.89
N VAL A 278 -3.72 3.61 0.29
CA VAL A 278 -3.44 2.69 1.42
C VAL A 278 -3.66 1.22 1.04
N THR A 279 -4.71 0.91 0.29
CA THR A 279 -4.96 -0.45 -0.23
C THR A 279 -3.90 -0.86 -1.24
N GLN A 280 -3.62 -0.04 -2.26
CA GLN A 280 -2.61 -0.32 -3.29
C GLN A 280 -1.21 -0.54 -2.69
N PHE A 281 -0.82 0.24 -1.68
CA PHE A 281 0.43 0.07 -0.94
C PHE A 281 0.44 -1.24 -0.14
N SER A 282 -0.65 -1.57 0.56
CA SER A 282 -0.75 -2.84 1.29
C SER A 282 -0.69 -4.04 0.33
N ASP A 283 -1.32 -3.95 -0.83
CA ASP A 283 -1.34 -5.03 -1.81
C ASP A 283 0.00 -5.16 -2.53
N TRP A 284 0.68 -4.06 -2.88
CA TRP A 284 2.06 -4.08 -3.36
C TRP A 284 2.99 -4.71 -2.34
N GLY A 285 2.83 -4.39 -1.05
CA GLY A 285 3.52 -5.06 0.05
C GLY A 285 3.29 -6.56 0.08
N ASN A 286 2.03 -7.00 -0.01
CA ASN A 286 1.69 -8.43 -0.12
C ASN A 286 2.44 -9.05 -1.33
N ARG A 287 2.37 -8.42 -2.52
CA ARG A 287 3.02 -8.91 -3.75
C ARG A 287 4.54 -9.00 -3.66
N ALA A 288 5.21 -8.19 -2.84
CA ALA A 288 6.65 -8.24 -2.57
C ALA A 288 7.08 -9.38 -1.61
N GLY A 289 6.12 -10.17 -1.11
CA GLY A 289 6.35 -11.33 -0.26
C GLY A 289 6.15 -11.06 1.24
N PHE A 290 5.65 -9.89 1.66
CA PHE A 290 5.44 -9.60 3.08
C PHE A 290 4.16 -10.27 3.59
N THR A 291 4.32 -11.19 4.55
CA THR A 291 3.19 -11.93 5.15
C THR A 291 2.47 -11.12 6.23
N ALA A 292 3.14 -10.17 6.87
CA ALA A 292 2.49 -9.22 7.77
C ALA A 292 1.91 -8.05 6.96
N GLN A 293 0.59 -7.80 7.11
CA GLN A 293 -0.09 -6.71 6.39
C GLN A 293 0.64 -5.37 6.56
N LEU A 294 1.16 -4.86 5.44
CA LEU A 294 1.83 -3.58 5.31
C LEU A 294 0.86 -2.40 5.49
N GLY A 295 1.40 -1.22 5.77
CA GLY A 295 0.65 0.03 5.77
C GLY A 295 1.58 1.23 5.99
N LEU A 296 1.23 2.39 5.45
CA LEU A 296 2.11 3.59 5.39
C LEU A 296 2.63 4.07 6.76
N HIS A 297 1.98 3.70 7.87
CA HIS A 297 2.53 3.90 9.21
C HIS A 297 3.84 3.13 9.50
N ALA A 298 4.18 2.10 8.73
CA ALA A 298 5.46 1.39 8.82
C ALA A 298 6.59 2.17 8.14
N VAL A 299 6.33 2.77 6.96
CA VAL A 299 7.24 3.71 6.28
C VAL A 299 7.53 4.91 7.18
N ARG A 300 6.46 5.60 7.65
CA ARG A 300 6.59 6.74 8.56
C ARG A 300 7.25 6.37 9.90
N ARG A 301 7.19 5.12 10.34
CA ARG A 301 7.91 4.67 11.54
C ARG A 301 9.41 4.63 11.30
N GLU A 302 9.84 4.00 10.21
CA GLU A 302 11.27 3.90 9.92
C GLU A 302 11.88 5.28 9.61
N ALA A 303 11.20 6.11 8.82
CA ALA A 303 11.65 7.47 8.52
C ALA A 303 11.90 8.31 9.79
N LEU A 304 11.04 8.17 10.81
CA LEU A 304 11.20 8.88 12.09
C LEU A 304 12.27 8.26 13.01
N ILE A 305 12.59 6.97 12.83
CA ILE A 305 13.72 6.33 13.53
C ILE A 305 15.03 6.76 12.86
N LYS A 306 15.14 6.69 11.53
CA LYS A 306 16.33 7.13 10.79
C LYS A 306 16.70 8.59 11.03
N VAL A 307 15.72 9.51 11.08
CA VAL A 307 16.01 10.93 11.40
C VAL A 307 16.38 11.13 12.88
N ASN A 308 15.87 10.31 13.80
CA ASN A 308 16.29 10.32 15.21
C ASN A 308 17.73 9.79 15.37
N ASP A 309 18.04 8.66 14.75
CA ASP A 309 19.31 7.96 14.88
C ASP A 309 20.46 8.68 14.12
N ASN A 310 20.14 9.51 13.12
CA ASN A 310 21.09 10.37 12.42
C ASN A 310 21.48 11.65 13.20
N GLY A 311 21.16 11.75 14.50
CA GLY A 311 21.64 12.82 15.38
C GLY A 311 20.93 14.18 15.25
N TYR A 312 19.81 14.26 14.53
CA TYR A 312 19.01 15.49 14.48
C TYR A 312 18.36 15.80 15.84
N SER A 313 18.22 17.08 16.18
CA SER A 313 17.64 17.50 17.45
C SER A 313 16.17 17.11 17.55
N LEU A 314 15.67 16.89 18.78
CA LEU A 314 14.26 16.53 19.00
C LEU A 314 13.30 17.56 18.36
N GLY A 315 13.63 18.84 18.36
CA GLY A 315 12.87 19.89 17.67
C GLY A 315 12.81 19.68 16.15
N GLN A 316 13.93 19.32 15.52
CA GLN A 316 14.00 18.99 14.09
C GLN A 316 13.19 17.73 13.77
N VAL A 317 13.32 16.66 14.57
CA VAL A 317 12.54 15.40 14.43
C VAL A 317 11.03 15.68 14.54
N LEU A 318 10.62 16.55 15.47
CA LEU A 318 9.21 16.92 15.68
C LEU A 318 8.65 17.82 14.55
N ARG A 319 9.45 18.76 14.03
CA ARG A 319 9.09 19.58 12.85
C ARG A 319 8.94 18.69 11.61
N PHE A 320 9.93 17.85 11.30
CA PHE A 320 9.89 16.85 10.24
C PHE A 320 8.66 15.93 10.36
N ALA A 321 8.34 15.51 11.58
CA ALA A 321 7.15 14.71 11.84
C ALA A 321 5.81 15.44 11.61
N SER A 322 5.74 16.78 11.66
CA SER A 322 4.49 17.52 11.92
C SER A 322 3.85 17.05 13.24
N GLN A 323 4.55 17.18 14.37
CA GLN A 323 4.12 16.64 15.66
C GLN A 323 4.64 17.48 16.83
N SER A 324 3.77 18.14 17.60
CA SER A 324 4.18 18.99 18.73
C SER A 324 4.49 18.23 20.03
N ASN A 325 3.84 17.09 20.29
CA ASN A 325 4.00 16.32 21.53
C ASN A 325 5.05 15.18 21.39
N PRO A 326 6.18 15.19 22.14
CA PRO A 326 7.22 14.15 22.08
C PRO A 326 6.73 12.76 22.52
N GLY A 327 5.83 12.70 23.52
CA GLY A 327 5.25 11.45 23.99
C GLY A 327 4.50 10.68 22.89
N VAL A 328 4.03 11.34 21.83
CA VAL A 328 3.45 10.68 20.65
C VAL A 328 4.53 10.05 19.77
N LEU A 329 5.70 10.68 19.61
CA LEU A 329 6.85 10.12 18.88
C LEU A 329 7.26 8.77 19.51
N VAL A 330 7.57 8.79 20.80
CA VAL A 330 7.97 7.62 21.59
C VAL A 330 6.89 6.52 21.56
N ASN A 331 5.66 6.83 21.99
CA ASN A 331 4.64 5.80 22.14
C ASN A 331 4.16 5.20 20.80
N LYS A 332 4.06 6.01 19.74
CA LYS A 332 3.45 5.57 18.47
C LYS A 332 4.45 5.12 17.42
N TYR A 333 5.64 5.70 17.38
CA TYR A 333 6.56 5.50 16.27
C TYR A 333 7.78 4.65 16.63
N LEU A 334 8.49 4.97 17.71
CA LEU A 334 9.67 4.20 18.13
C LEU A 334 9.37 2.70 18.36
N GLY A 335 10.38 1.86 18.22
CA GLY A 335 10.27 0.40 18.36
C GLY A 335 10.02 -0.08 19.79
N SER A 336 9.96 -1.41 19.95
CA SER A 336 10.26 -2.07 21.23
C SER A 336 11.63 -2.76 21.21
N VAL A 337 12.30 -2.74 20.06
CA VAL A 337 13.73 -3.02 19.89
C VAL A 337 14.44 -1.70 20.19
N SER A 338 15.47 -1.73 21.03
CA SER A 338 16.32 -0.55 21.28
C SER A 338 17.19 -0.28 20.06
N THR A 339 17.43 0.99 19.73
CA THR A 339 18.48 1.41 18.78
C THR A 339 19.83 1.63 19.46
N VAL A 340 19.88 1.61 20.80
CA VAL A 340 21.12 1.66 21.57
C VAL A 340 21.82 0.30 21.52
N ASP A 341 23.00 0.27 20.92
CA ASP A 341 23.95 -0.84 21.00
C ASP A 341 24.57 -0.92 22.41
N GLY A 342 23.87 -1.59 23.33
CA GLY A 342 24.31 -1.73 24.71
C GLY A 342 25.62 -2.51 24.86
N ALA A 343 25.99 -3.37 23.90
CA ALA A 343 27.25 -4.11 23.95
C ALA A 343 28.41 -3.20 23.53
N GLY A 344 28.28 -2.53 22.38
CA GLY A 344 29.29 -1.57 21.92
C GLY A 344 29.45 -0.38 22.87
N SER A 345 28.36 0.15 23.42
CA SER A 345 28.42 1.21 24.44
C SER A 345 29.12 0.78 25.73
N TYR A 346 28.90 -0.45 26.21
CA TYR A 346 29.53 -0.94 27.45
C TYR A 346 31.01 -1.29 27.26
N LEU A 347 31.38 -1.77 26.07
CA LEU A 347 32.74 -2.23 25.75
C LEU A 347 33.60 -1.15 25.05
N GLY A 348 33.10 0.07 24.86
CA GLY A 348 33.81 1.15 24.18
C GLY A 348 34.06 0.90 22.69
N MET A 349 33.26 0.03 22.05
CA MET A 349 33.41 -0.36 20.65
C MET A 349 32.67 0.58 19.69
N LYS A 350 32.99 0.51 18.39
CA LYS A 350 32.23 1.18 17.33
C LYS A 350 30.77 0.71 17.34
N LEU A 351 29.85 1.63 17.61
CA LEU A 351 28.42 1.36 17.79
C LEU A 351 27.76 0.76 16.54
N ARG A 352 26.96 -0.29 16.73
CA ARG A 352 26.23 -1.01 15.68
C ARG A 352 24.75 -0.60 15.57
N THR A 353 24.42 0.14 14.53
CA THR A 353 23.04 0.56 14.22
C THR A 353 22.23 -0.48 13.42
N ASP A 354 22.91 -1.44 12.80
CA ASP A 354 22.37 -2.50 11.95
C ASP A 354 21.54 -3.53 12.74
N LEU A 355 22.04 -3.96 13.91
CA LEU A 355 21.38 -4.92 14.81
C LEU A 355 19.89 -4.59 15.06
N ALA A 356 19.60 -3.31 15.29
CA ALA A 356 18.26 -2.83 15.54
C ALA A 356 17.42 -2.74 14.26
N GLU A 357 18.04 -2.56 13.09
CA GLU A 357 17.35 -2.51 11.79
C GLU A 357 16.96 -3.92 11.32
N ASP A 358 17.78 -4.94 11.51
CA ASP A 358 17.47 -6.33 11.13
C ASP A 358 16.19 -6.84 11.83
N PHE A 359 16.07 -6.62 13.15
CA PHE A 359 14.85 -6.96 13.88
C PHE A 359 13.64 -6.09 13.50
N ARG A 360 13.86 -4.85 13.00
CA ARG A 360 12.80 -4.05 12.37
C ARG A 360 12.42 -4.61 11.00
N SER A 361 13.37 -5.13 10.22
CA SER A 361 13.09 -5.78 8.93
C SER A 361 12.28 -7.07 9.10
N ALA A 362 12.73 -7.95 9.99
CA ALA A 362 12.02 -9.19 10.34
C ALA A 362 10.56 -8.97 10.83
N SER A 363 10.21 -7.75 11.26
CA SER A 363 8.86 -7.40 11.71
C SER A 363 7.78 -7.51 10.63
N VAL A 364 8.12 -7.35 9.34
CA VAL A 364 7.17 -7.52 8.21
C VAL A 364 7.11 -8.95 7.66
N ARG A 365 8.03 -9.83 8.09
CA ARG A 365 8.08 -11.26 7.73
C ARG A 365 7.98 -11.49 6.21
N ARG A 366 9.03 -11.13 5.49
CA ARG A 366 9.17 -11.45 4.07
C ARG A 366 9.35 -12.96 3.88
N ASN A 367 8.68 -13.51 2.87
CA ASN A 367 8.90 -14.86 2.35
C ASN A 367 9.08 -14.74 0.83
N PRO A 368 10.30 -14.86 0.29
CA PRO A 368 10.56 -14.82 -1.15
C PRO A 368 9.69 -15.80 -1.95
N GLY A 369 9.56 -17.03 -1.46
CA GLY A 369 8.74 -18.10 -2.04
C GLY A 369 7.24 -18.04 -1.70
N LEU A 370 6.71 -16.91 -1.23
CA LEU A 370 5.29 -16.79 -0.84
C LEU A 370 4.35 -17.12 -2.01
N ARG A 371 3.44 -18.09 -1.85
CA ARG A 371 2.41 -18.36 -2.86
C ARG A 371 1.33 -17.28 -2.84
N PHE A 372 0.92 -16.83 -4.02
CA PHE A 372 -0.12 -15.83 -4.26
C PHE A 372 -1.45 -16.44 -4.70
N SER A 373 -1.42 -17.72 -5.06
CA SER A 373 -2.54 -18.62 -5.33
C SER A 373 -2.59 -19.72 -4.26
N LEU A 374 -3.76 -20.29 -4.02
CA LEU A 374 -3.83 -21.57 -3.31
C LEU A 374 -3.28 -22.69 -4.21
N PRO A 375 -2.56 -23.69 -3.68
CA PRO A 375 -2.29 -24.94 -4.40
C PRO A 375 -3.58 -25.58 -4.91
N THR A 376 -3.53 -26.34 -6.00
CA THR A 376 -4.69 -27.00 -6.60
C THR A 376 -5.39 -27.93 -5.59
N ARG A 377 -4.63 -28.65 -4.76
CA ARG A 377 -5.12 -29.48 -3.64
C ARG A 377 -5.90 -28.70 -2.59
N GLU A 378 -5.38 -27.53 -2.17
CA GLU A 378 -6.05 -26.67 -1.17
C GLU A 378 -7.27 -25.96 -1.76
N THR A 379 -7.24 -25.70 -3.05
CA THR A 379 -8.37 -25.13 -3.81
C THR A 379 -9.51 -26.13 -3.92
N GLU A 380 -9.22 -27.39 -4.27
CA GLU A 380 -10.22 -28.47 -4.33
C GLU A 380 -10.81 -28.77 -2.93
N ALA A 381 -9.96 -28.84 -1.89
CA ALA A 381 -10.41 -28.99 -0.51
C ALA A 381 -11.31 -27.84 -0.04
N LEU A 382 -11.07 -26.60 -0.51
CA LEU A 382 -11.95 -25.47 -0.25
C LEU A 382 -13.27 -25.57 -1.04
N GLN A 383 -13.21 -25.94 -2.32
CA GLN A 383 -14.39 -26.04 -3.18
C GLN A 383 -15.38 -27.11 -2.69
N ASN A 384 -14.88 -28.15 -2.03
CA ASN A 384 -15.67 -29.19 -1.39
C ASN A 384 -16.18 -28.83 0.03
N SER A 385 -15.88 -27.63 0.57
CA SER A 385 -16.34 -27.25 1.91
C SER A 385 -17.85 -26.95 1.94
N PRO A 386 -18.58 -27.25 3.05
CA PRO A 386 -20.00 -26.97 3.16
C PRO A 386 -20.37 -25.49 2.90
N GLU A 387 -19.52 -24.56 3.34
CA GLU A 387 -19.69 -23.12 3.16
C GLU A 387 -19.54 -22.71 1.70
N TYR A 388 -18.51 -23.22 1.01
CA TYR A 388 -18.26 -22.91 -0.40
C TYR A 388 -19.36 -23.51 -1.30
N LEU A 389 -19.79 -24.74 -1.01
CA LEU A 389 -20.89 -25.42 -1.69
C LEU A 389 -22.24 -24.70 -1.43
N SER A 390 -22.47 -24.21 -0.22
CA SER A 390 -23.66 -23.42 0.13
C SER A 390 -23.70 -22.09 -0.63
N LEU A 391 -22.59 -21.34 -0.64
CA LEU A 391 -22.47 -20.09 -1.40
C LEU A 391 -22.62 -20.33 -2.91
N THR A 392 -22.06 -21.42 -3.43
CA THR A 392 -22.19 -21.78 -4.86
C THR A 392 -23.61 -22.19 -5.22
N ARG A 393 -24.33 -22.92 -4.34
CA ARG A 393 -25.76 -23.19 -4.51
C ARG A 393 -26.57 -21.90 -4.51
N LYS A 394 -26.32 -20.98 -3.57
CA LYS A 394 -26.98 -19.66 -3.53
C LYS A 394 -26.75 -18.86 -4.82
N ILE A 395 -25.52 -18.84 -5.34
CA ILE A 395 -25.20 -18.17 -6.60
C ILE A 395 -25.97 -18.79 -7.78
N ASN A 396 -26.07 -20.12 -7.84
CA ASN A 396 -26.80 -20.81 -8.90
C ASN A 396 -28.31 -20.53 -8.84
N ASN A 397 -28.91 -20.59 -7.64
CA ASN A 397 -30.32 -20.24 -7.44
C ASN A 397 -30.61 -18.80 -7.92
N ILE A 398 -29.82 -17.81 -7.49
CA ILE A 398 -30.00 -16.41 -7.90
C ILE A 398 -29.81 -16.23 -9.42
N ASN A 399 -28.95 -17.03 -10.08
CA ASN A 399 -28.84 -16.99 -11.53
C ASN A 399 -30.09 -17.54 -12.24
N SER A 400 -30.72 -18.61 -11.73
CA SER A 400 -32.01 -19.09 -12.27
C SER A 400 -33.14 -18.09 -11.98
N GLU A 401 -33.21 -17.52 -10.78
CA GLU A 401 -34.16 -16.45 -10.44
C GLU A 401 -34.00 -15.21 -11.35
N LEU A 402 -32.78 -14.92 -11.82
CA LEU A 402 -32.50 -13.87 -12.82
C LEU A 402 -32.86 -14.26 -14.27
N GLU A 403 -32.90 -15.55 -14.60
CA GLU A 403 -33.39 -16.04 -15.89
C GLU A 403 -34.93 -16.01 -15.96
N ASP A 404 -35.61 -16.20 -14.83
CA ASP A 404 -37.08 -16.20 -14.72
C ASP A 404 -37.70 -14.80 -14.40
N SER A 405 -36.96 -13.88 -13.78
CA SER A 405 -37.49 -12.58 -13.31
C SER A 405 -37.82 -11.60 -14.45
N LYS A 406 -39.01 -10.98 -14.34
CA LYS A 406 -39.62 -10.15 -15.39
C LYS A 406 -39.64 -8.66 -15.08
N THR A 407 -39.22 -8.24 -13.88
CA THR A 407 -39.25 -6.82 -13.47
C THR A 407 -37.83 -6.26 -13.28
N PRO A 408 -37.56 -4.99 -13.67
CA PRO A 408 -36.24 -4.39 -13.49
C PRO A 408 -35.82 -4.27 -12.01
N GLU A 409 -36.78 -4.15 -11.10
CA GLU A 409 -36.55 -3.94 -9.67
C GLU A 409 -36.11 -5.24 -8.97
N GLU A 410 -36.79 -6.36 -9.23
CA GLU A 410 -36.35 -7.69 -8.80
C GLU A 410 -34.98 -8.02 -9.40
N GLN A 411 -34.76 -7.76 -10.70
CA GLN A 411 -33.48 -7.99 -11.35
C GLN A 411 -32.36 -7.19 -10.68
N ALA A 412 -32.55 -5.91 -10.36
CA ALA A 412 -31.57 -5.08 -9.65
C ALA A 412 -31.30 -5.57 -8.21
N GLN A 413 -32.33 -6.09 -7.52
CA GLN A 413 -32.18 -6.67 -6.19
C GLN A 413 -31.41 -8.01 -6.25
N LEU A 414 -31.78 -8.91 -7.16
CA LEU A 414 -31.12 -10.20 -7.38
C LEU A 414 -29.65 -10.01 -7.86
N GLU A 415 -29.39 -9.06 -8.76
CA GLU A 415 -28.06 -8.60 -9.12
C GLU A 415 -27.21 -8.22 -7.90
N THR A 416 -27.82 -7.49 -6.96
CA THR A 416 -27.14 -7.04 -5.72
C THR A 416 -26.87 -8.22 -4.78
N GLN A 417 -27.85 -9.11 -4.59
CA GLN A 417 -27.65 -10.36 -3.83
C GLN A 417 -26.58 -11.26 -4.45
N ARG A 418 -26.52 -11.35 -5.78
CA ARG A 418 -25.51 -12.07 -6.55
C ARG A 418 -24.11 -11.48 -6.32
N LYS A 419 -23.97 -10.16 -6.41
CA LYS A 419 -22.72 -9.43 -6.16
C LYS A 419 -22.21 -9.68 -4.73
N ASP A 420 -23.09 -9.65 -3.73
CA ASP A 420 -22.72 -9.97 -2.34
C ASP A 420 -22.41 -11.46 -2.11
N ALA A 421 -23.11 -12.40 -2.77
CA ALA A 421 -22.80 -13.82 -2.67
C ALA A 421 -21.42 -14.17 -3.28
N TYR A 422 -21.08 -13.62 -4.46
CA TYR A 422 -19.73 -13.74 -5.04
C TYR A 422 -18.67 -13.12 -4.12
N LYS A 423 -18.94 -11.94 -3.54
CA LYS A 423 -18.06 -11.26 -2.58
C LYS A 423 -17.86 -12.06 -1.29
N GLN A 424 -18.88 -12.74 -0.77
CA GLN A 424 -18.76 -13.68 0.35
C GLN A 424 -17.85 -14.87 -0.01
N ARG A 425 -17.98 -15.44 -1.22
CA ARG A 425 -17.12 -16.54 -1.67
C ARG A 425 -15.67 -16.09 -1.88
N LEU A 426 -15.45 -14.93 -2.49
CA LEU A 426 -14.14 -14.32 -2.64
C LEU A 426 -13.48 -14.00 -1.28
N LEU A 427 -14.26 -13.62 -0.26
CA LEU A 427 -13.75 -13.43 1.11
C LEU A 427 -13.35 -14.76 1.77
N LEU A 428 -14.08 -15.85 1.51
CA LEU A 428 -13.75 -17.20 1.97
C LEU A 428 -12.47 -17.72 1.30
N GLU A 429 -12.34 -17.56 -0.02
CA GLU A 429 -11.13 -17.86 -0.81
C GLU A 429 -9.91 -17.07 -0.29
N ASN A 430 -10.04 -15.76 -0.10
CA ASN A 430 -8.98 -14.91 0.45
C ASN A 430 -8.64 -15.22 1.91
N LYS A 431 -9.60 -15.71 2.71
CA LYS A 431 -9.32 -16.19 4.07
C LYS A 431 -8.47 -17.45 4.02
N LYS A 432 -8.90 -18.48 3.28
CA LYS A 432 -8.16 -19.74 3.11
C LYS A 432 -6.75 -19.52 2.55
N LEU A 433 -6.58 -18.58 1.61
CA LEU A 433 -5.25 -18.17 1.11
C LEU A 433 -4.38 -17.55 2.22
N LYS A 434 -4.93 -16.65 3.04
CA LYS A 434 -4.17 -16.05 4.16
C LYS A 434 -3.85 -17.04 5.26
N ASP A 435 -4.77 -17.95 5.56
CA ASP A 435 -4.56 -19.05 6.51
C ASP A 435 -3.46 -20.01 5.99
N PHE A 436 -3.40 -20.27 4.67
CA PHE A 436 -2.29 -21.00 4.04
C PHE A 436 -0.96 -20.21 4.13
N GLN A 437 -0.94 -18.95 3.69
CA GLN A 437 0.25 -18.08 3.70
C GLN A 437 0.84 -17.89 5.10
N ALA A 438 0.01 -17.80 6.14
CA ALA A 438 0.44 -17.66 7.53
C ALA A 438 1.11 -18.93 8.09
N ASN A 439 0.84 -20.10 7.51
CA ASN A 439 1.44 -21.39 7.87
C ASN A 439 2.51 -21.85 6.86
N GLN A 440 2.71 -21.14 5.75
CA GLN A 440 3.74 -21.46 4.77
C GLN A 440 5.13 -21.26 5.39
N LYS A 441 5.99 -22.28 5.32
CA LYS A 441 7.40 -22.15 5.68
C LYS A 441 8.05 -21.01 4.90
N VAL A 442 8.93 -20.25 5.56
CA VAL A 442 9.77 -19.24 4.90
C VAL A 442 10.88 -19.96 4.15
N ILE A 443 11.01 -19.68 2.86
CA ILE A 443 12.07 -20.21 2.00
C ILE A 443 12.85 -18.99 1.49
N TYR A 444 14.11 -18.87 1.92
CA TYR A 444 14.97 -17.74 1.58
C TYR A 444 15.67 -17.91 0.24
N ASP A 445 16.10 -19.14 -0.06
CA ASP A 445 16.59 -19.50 -1.39
C ASP A 445 15.43 -19.50 -2.40
N THR A 446 15.70 -19.00 -3.60
CA THR A 446 14.77 -18.95 -4.72
C THR A 446 15.36 -19.52 -6.01
N ASN A 447 16.50 -20.20 -5.93
CA ASN A 447 17.11 -20.97 -7.01
C ASN A 447 16.29 -22.25 -7.25
N GLN A 448 15.12 -22.06 -7.84
CA GLN A 448 14.18 -23.13 -8.18
C GLN A 448 14.07 -23.29 -9.69
N ASP A 449 14.24 -24.51 -10.17
CA ASP A 449 14.02 -24.85 -11.57
C ASP A 449 12.58 -24.50 -12.00
N ASP A 450 12.34 -24.28 -13.30
CA ASP A 450 11.00 -24.03 -13.84
C ASP A 450 9.95 -25.07 -13.39
N HIS A 451 10.39 -26.31 -13.14
CA HIS A 451 9.54 -27.44 -12.75
C HIS A 451 9.19 -27.49 -11.24
N GLU A 452 9.88 -26.68 -10.43
CA GLU A 452 9.64 -26.50 -9.00
C GLU A 452 8.86 -25.21 -8.69
N GLN A 453 8.71 -24.31 -9.68
CA GLN A 453 8.00 -23.04 -9.51
C GLN A 453 6.48 -23.25 -9.47
N TYR A 454 5.91 -23.46 -8.27
CA TYR A 454 4.48 -23.77 -8.10
C TYR A 454 3.49 -22.59 -8.25
N ASP A 455 3.93 -21.34 -8.37
CA ASP A 455 3.03 -20.18 -8.49
C ASP A 455 3.27 -19.38 -9.78
N TRP A 456 2.23 -19.25 -10.60
CA TRP A 456 2.30 -18.58 -11.91
C TRP A 456 2.54 -17.08 -11.83
N ARG A 457 2.32 -16.47 -10.66
CA ARG A 457 2.52 -15.02 -10.48
C ARG A 457 3.99 -14.64 -10.33
N GLN A 458 4.86 -15.59 -10.02
CA GLN A 458 6.31 -15.35 -9.98
C GLN A 458 6.90 -15.20 -11.38
N ASN A 459 6.40 -15.98 -12.37
CA ASN A 459 6.81 -15.89 -13.77
C ASN A 459 5.79 -15.19 -14.69
N HIS A 460 4.88 -14.36 -14.14
CA HIS A 460 3.93 -13.62 -14.97
C HIS A 460 4.60 -12.58 -15.87
N PHE A 461 5.56 -11.81 -15.34
CA PHE A 461 6.23 -10.75 -16.09
C PHE A 461 6.96 -11.27 -17.34
N SER A 462 7.73 -12.35 -17.22
CA SER A 462 8.42 -12.98 -18.37
C SER A 462 7.47 -13.64 -19.38
N ARG A 463 6.20 -13.85 -19.02
CA ARG A 463 5.14 -14.32 -19.94
C ARG A 463 4.34 -13.20 -20.61
N ILE A 464 4.59 -11.93 -20.26
CA ILE A 464 3.94 -10.78 -20.90
C ILE A 464 4.92 -9.67 -21.32
N SER A 465 6.23 -9.78 -21.06
CA SER A 465 7.20 -8.71 -21.30
C SER A 465 7.26 -8.27 -22.76
N HIS A 466 7.07 -9.20 -23.70
CA HIS A 466 6.94 -8.95 -25.15
C HIS A 466 5.65 -8.24 -25.57
N MET A 467 4.72 -8.02 -24.63
CA MET A 467 3.47 -7.27 -24.80
C MET A 467 3.52 -5.88 -24.16
N LEU A 468 4.56 -5.59 -23.36
CA LEU A 468 4.69 -4.33 -22.64
C LEU A 468 5.30 -3.25 -23.56
N PRO A 469 5.08 -1.96 -23.25
CA PRO A 469 5.84 -0.88 -23.88
C PRO A 469 7.35 -1.07 -23.64
N GLU A 470 8.17 -0.70 -24.61
CA GLU A 470 9.63 -0.89 -24.52
C GLU A 470 10.23 -0.11 -23.36
N GLU A 471 9.71 1.09 -23.09
CA GLU A 471 10.03 1.91 -21.93
C GLU A 471 9.79 1.13 -20.62
N ARG A 472 8.72 0.34 -20.56
CA ARG A 472 8.42 -0.49 -19.38
C ARG A 472 9.37 -1.67 -19.26
N VAL A 473 9.87 -2.21 -20.37
CA VAL A 473 10.88 -3.28 -20.36
C VAL A 473 12.26 -2.73 -19.99
N ARG A 474 12.69 -1.59 -20.57
CA ARG A 474 13.93 -0.89 -20.23
C ARG A 474 13.97 -0.50 -18.76
N LEU A 475 12.95 0.20 -18.25
CA LEU A 475 12.87 0.59 -16.84
C LEU A 475 12.91 -0.58 -15.85
N ALA A 476 12.56 -1.80 -16.26
CA ALA A 476 12.72 -2.99 -15.42
C ALA A 476 14.20 -3.32 -15.16
N GLN A 477 15.09 -3.01 -16.11
CA GLN A 477 16.54 -3.16 -16.00
C GLN A 477 17.19 -1.89 -15.45
N THR A 478 16.78 -0.72 -15.95
CA THR A 478 17.42 0.58 -15.66
C THR A 478 17.13 1.09 -14.25
N LEU A 479 15.88 1.04 -13.75
CA LEU A 479 15.56 1.64 -12.44
C LEU A 479 16.29 0.98 -11.25
N PRO A 480 16.60 -0.33 -11.26
CA PRO A 480 17.49 -0.94 -10.28
C PRO A 480 18.97 -0.54 -10.34
N MET A 481 19.43 0.13 -11.40
CA MET A 481 20.83 0.54 -11.56
C MET A 481 21.17 1.73 -10.65
N VAL A 482 22.42 1.74 -10.18
CA VAL A 482 23.10 2.92 -9.66
C VAL A 482 23.63 3.72 -10.85
N ALA A 483 23.21 4.98 -10.97
CA ALA A 483 23.67 5.90 -12.02
C ALA A 483 23.54 7.36 -11.53
N TYR A 484 24.48 8.22 -11.93
CA TYR A 484 24.49 9.62 -11.54
C TYR A 484 23.38 10.42 -12.23
N PRO A 485 22.85 11.50 -11.61
CA PRO A 485 21.95 12.42 -12.27
C PRO A 485 22.52 12.93 -13.61
N ARG A 486 21.65 13.07 -14.61
CA ARG A 486 22.00 13.48 -15.98
C ARG A 486 22.97 12.57 -16.74
N SER A 487 23.30 11.37 -16.22
CA SER A 487 23.93 10.31 -17.01
C SER A 487 23.02 9.83 -18.15
N PRO A 488 23.54 9.18 -19.22
CA PRO A 488 22.73 8.61 -20.29
C PRO A 488 21.63 7.68 -19.78
N GLU A 489 21.93 6.87 -18.76
CA GLU A 489 21.01 5.93 -18.10
C GLU A 489 19.89 6.68 -17.38
N TRP A 490 20.25 7.72 -16.62
CA TRP A 490 19.29 8.57 -15.90
C TRP A 490 18.38 9.35 -16.85
N ILE A 491 18.94 9.92 -17.92
CA ILE A 491 18.18 10.65 -18.95
C ILE A 491 17.23 9.71 -19.68
N THR A 492 17.68 8.50 -20.02
CA THR A 492 16.84 7.47 -20.65
C THR A 492 15.71 7.05 -19.70
N ALA A 493 16.01 6.82 -18.42
CA ALA A 493 14.99 6.51 -17.41
C ALA A 493 13.97 7.64 -17.24
N LEU A 494 14.39 8.91 -17.27
CA LEU A 494 13.48 10.06 -17.20
C LEU A 494 12.53 10.10 -18.41
N LYS A 495 13.06 9.92 -19.62
CA LYS A 495 12.26 9.88 -20.86
C LYS A 495 11.27 8.72 -20.87
N ASP A 496 11.71 7.53 -20.47
CA ASP A 496 10.87 6.34 -20.39
C ASP A 496 9.75 6.49 -19.33
N LEU A 497 10.05 7.10 -18.19
CA LEU A 497 9.03 7.43 -17.17
C LEU A 497 8.03 8.48 -17.68
N VAL A 498 8.49 9.53 -18.36
CA VAL A 498 7.60 10.54 -18.98
C VAL A 498 6.70 9.87 -20.02
N SER A 499 7.25 9.04 -20.91
CA SER A 499 6.48 8.30 -21.92
C SER A 499 5.41 7.42 -21.28
N LEU A 500 5.75 6.58 -20.30
CA LEU A 500 4.79 5.71 -19.62
C LEU A 500 3.72 6.45 -18.80
N ARG A 501 3.95 7.71 -18.43
CA ARG A 501 2.96 8.53 -17.73
C ARG A 501 2.04 9.27 -18.71
N SER A 502 2.55 9.71 -19.87
CA SER A 502 1.76 10.40 -20.90
C SER A 502 1.05 9.47 -21.90
N ASN A 503 1.63 8.32 -22.26
CA ASN A 503 1.08 7.42 -23.29
C ASN A 503 0.13 6.38 -22.70
N SER A 504 -1.01 6.18 -23.39
CA SER A 504 -2.00 5.17 -23.00
C SER A 504 -1.88 3.88 -23.80
N TYR A 505 -1.96 2.75 -23.08
CA TYR A 505 -1.84 1.40 -23.64
C TYR A 505 -3.09 0.56 -23.31
N PRO A 506 -4.28 0.93 -23.84
CA PRO A 506 -5.56 0.29 -23.51
C PRO A 506 -5.78 -1.08 -24.16
N VAL A 507 -4.93 -1.43 -25.15
CA VAL A 507 -4.81 -2.76 -25.75
C VAL A 507 -3.31 -3.02 -25.93
N ALA A 508 -2.83 -4.20 -25.56
CA ALA A 508 -1.43 -4.58 -25.75
C ALA A 508 -1.20 -5.23 -27.12
N TYR A 509 0.03 -5.17 -27.65
CA TYR A 509 0.39 -5.78 -28.93
C TYR A 509 1.84 -6.26 -28.91
N GLN A 510 2.07 -7.45 -29.45
CA GLN A 510 3.39 -7.88 -29.93
C GLN A 510 3.91 -6.88 -30.98
N GLU A 511 5.23 -6.76 -31.10
CA GLU A 511 5.91 -5.86 -32.03
C GLU A 511 5.37 -5.92 -33.47
N GLU A 512 5.36 -7.11 -34.08
CA GLU A 512 4.84 -7.35 -35.44
C GLU A 512 3.30 -7.18 -35.58
N LEU A 513 2.58 -7.01 -34.48
CA LEU A 513 1.13 -6.78 -34.44
C LEU A 513 0.76 -5.34 -34.03
N ARG A 514 1.73 -4.43 -33.89
CA ARG A 514 1.46 -3.04 -33.48
C ARG A 514 0.68 -2.26 -34.56
N PRO A 515 -0.33 -1.45 -34.18
CA PRO A 515 -1.02 -0.54 -35.10
C PRO A 515 -0.10 0.54 -35.69
N ALA A 516 -0.25 0.84 -36.98
CA ALA A 516 0.45 1.93 -37.63
C ALA A 516 -0.35 3.23 -37.44
N HIS A 517 0.15 4.16 -36.62
CA HIS A 517 -0.53 5.44 -36.30
C HIS A 517 -1.99 5.28 -35.81
N GLY A 518 -2.27 4.18 -35.10
CA GLY A 518 -3.63 3.84 -34.63
C GLY A 518 -4.53 3.13 -35.65
N LEU A 519 -4.06 2.97 -36.89
CA LEU A 519 -4.73 2.23 -37.96
C LEU A 519 -4.25 0.77 -38.00
N CYS A 520 -5.02 -0.10 -38.66
CA CYS A 520 -4.58 -1.43 -39.03
C CYS A 520 -3.31 -1.35 -39.92
N PRO A 521 -2.21 -2.06 -39.58
CA PRO A 521 -0.93 -1.94 -40.30
C PRO A 521 -0.97 -2.53 -41.73
N VAL A 522 -2.01 -3.30 -42.08
CA VAL A 522 -2.19 -3.81 -43.45
C VAL A 522 -2.75 -2.69 -44.34
N ALA A 523 -1.93 -2.21 -45.27
CA ALA A 523 -2.27 -1.08 -46.15
C ALA A 523 -3.55 -1.27 -46.98
N THR A 524 -3.92 -2.50 -47.34
CA THR A 524 -5.19 -2.80 -48.04
C THR A 524 -6.41 -2.88 -47.12
N CYS A 525 -6.24 -2.55 -45.84
CA CYS A 525 -7.31 -2.47 -44.84
C CYS A 525 -7.36 -1.06 -44.23
N GLY A 526 -6.25 -0.59 -43.65
CA GLY A 526 -6.12 0.78 -43.13
C GLY A 526 -7.16 1.19 -42.08
N GLU A 527 -7.92 0.24 -41.52
CA GLU A 527 -9.08 0.55 -40.68
C GLU A 527 -8.66 1.22 -39.37
N ASP A 528 -9.34 2.31 -39.03
CA ASP A 528 -9.13 3.07 -37.81
C ASP A 528 -9.62 2.27 -36.60
N LEU A 529 -8.66 1.79 -35.81
CA LEU A 529 -8.94 0.92 -34.66
C LEU A 529 -9.70 1.67 -33.55
N SER A 530 -9.79 3.01 -33.57
CA SER A 530 -10.62 3.76 -32.62
C SER A 530 -12.10 3.34 -32.69
N LYS A 531 -12.59 3.03 -33.90
CA LYS A 531 -13.96 2.62 -34.22
C LYS A 531 -14.27 1.18 -33.79
N ILE A 532 -13.24 0.34 -33.66
CA ILE A 532 -13.36 -1.06 -33.22
C ILE A 532 -13.38 -1.12 -31.69
N GLN A 533 -14.22 -1.98 -31.10
CA GLN A 533 -14.26 -2.17 -29.65
C GLN A 533 -12.91 -2.70 -29.13
N LYS A 534 -12.42 -2.21 -27.98
CA LYS A 534 -11.08 -2.54 -27.44
C LYS A 534 -10.77 -4.05 -27.43
N LYS A 535 -11.77 -4.89 -27.13
CA LYS A 535 -11.67 -6.36 -27.09
C LYS A 535 -11.35 -7.02 -28.45
N ASP A 536 -11.70 -6.37 -29.56
CA ASP A 536 -11.63 -6.94 -30.92
C ASP A 536 -10.44 -6.38 -31.73
N ARG A 537 -9.82 -5.28 -31.30
CA ARG A 537 -8.74 -4.58 -32.06
C ARG A 537 -7.55 -5.47 -32.38
N TRP A 538 -7.04 -6.20 -31.37
CA TRP A 538 -5.94 -7.15 -31.57
C TRP A 538 -6.33 -8.28 -32.52
N TRP A 539 -7.56 -8.79 -32.42
CA TRP A 539 -8.07 -9.83 -33.31
C TRP A 539 -8.28 -9.37 -34.75
N HIS A 540 -8.66 -8.11 -34.96
CA HIS A 540 -8.70 -7.49 -36.28
C HIS A 540 -7.29 -7.46 -36.89
N VAL A 541 -6.31 -6.88 -36.19
CA VAL A 541 -4.93 -6.73 -36.70
C VAL A 541 -4.29 -8.08 -36.98
N TYR A 542 -4.38 -9.03 -36.04
CA TYR A 542 -3.88 -10.40 -36.21
C TYR A 542 -4.45 -11.06 -37.48
N ARG A 543 -5.78 -11.04 -37.69
CA ARG A 543 -6.43 -11.69 -38.83
C ARG A 543 -6.18 -10.97 -40.17
N CYS A 544 -5.98 -9.66 -40.16
CA CYS A 544 -5.59 -8.92 -41.36
C CYS A 544 -4.16 -9.26 -41.76
N LEU A 545 -3.22 -9.33 -40.81
CA LEU A 545 -1.82 -9.73 -41.09
C LEU A 545 -1.74 -11.20 -41.53
N GLU A 546 -2.45 -12.12 -40.85
CA GLU A 546 -2.55 -13.54 -41.23
C GLU A 546 -2.96 -13.71 -42.70
N LYS A 547 -4.01 -12.99 -43.13
CA LYS A 547 -4.48 -12.96 -44.52
C LYS A 547 -3.53 -12.24 -45.48
N TRP A 548 -2.73 -11.29 -45.01
CA TRP A 548 -1.77 -10.57 -45.85
C TRP A 548 -0.52 -11.42 -46.12
N HIS A 549 0.09 -11.98 -45.07
CA HIS A 549 1.24 -12.87 -45.18
C HIS A 549 0.93 -14.16 -45.96
N SER A 550 -0.30 -14.67 -45.88
CA SER A 550 -0.73 -15.88 -46.63
C SER A 550 -0.92 -15.66 -48.14
N LYS A 551 -0.77 -14.44 -48.68
CA LYS A 551 -0.98 -14.16 -50.12
C LYS A 551 0.10 -14.73 -51.04
N GLU A 552 1.32 -14.88 -50.54
CA GLU A 552 2.49 -15.30 -51.32
C GLU A 552 2.65 -16.83 -51.26
N GLU A 553 2.80 -17.37 -50.06
CA GLU A 553 3.11 -18.79 -49.80
C GLU A 553 1.87 -19.65 -49.48
N GLY A 554 0.66 -19.12 -49.73
CA GLY A 554 -0.63 -19.79 -49.45
C GLY A 554 -1.01 -19.93 -47.97
N CYS A 555 -0.03 -19.95 -47.06
CA CYS A 555 -0.25 -19.93 -45.61
C CYS A 555 0.79 -19.10 -44.85
N ALA A 556 0.39 -18.60 -43.69
CA ALA A 556 1.28 -17.98 -42.70
C ALA A 556 0.82 -18.34 -41.28
N ARG A 557 1.76 -18.42 -40.33
CA ARG A 557 1.48 -18.68 -38.92
C ARG A 557 2.32 -17.80 -38.00
N PHE A 558 1.71 -17.31 -36.93
CA PHE A 558 2.39 -16.53 -35.90
C PHE A 558 2.91 -17.45 -34.79
N CYS A 559 4.20 -17.41 -34.48
CA CYS A 559 4.76 -18.08 -33.30
C CYS A 559 4.55 -17.20 -32.06
N PHE A 560 3.73 -17.65 -31.11
CA PHE A 560 3.49 -16.90 -29.86
C PHE A 560 4.66 -16.97 -28.86
N LEU A 561 5.70 -17.78 -29.12
CA LEU A 561 6.92 -17.82 -28.29
C LEU A 561 7.95 -16.80 -28.77
N CYS A 562 8.15 -16.68 -30.09
CA CYS A 562 9.06 -15.70 -30.69
C CYS A 562 8.39 -14.35 -31.01
N SER A 563 7.06 -14.29 -31.02
CA SER A 563 6.25 -13.16 -31.47
C SER A 563 6.48 -12.77 -32.94
N LYS A 564 6.61 -13.77 -33.83
CA LYS A 564 6.94 -13.57 -35.26
C LYS A 564 6.04 -14.32 -36.23
N TRP A 565 5.81 -13.76 -37.41
CA TRP A 565 5.17 -14.41 -38.55
C TRP A 565 6.15 -15.28 -39.36
N LEU A 566 5.74 -16.53 -39.62
CA LEU A 566 6.42 -17.46 -40.52
C LEU A 566 5.54 -17.64 -41.77
N LYS A 567 6.12 -17.47 -42.97
CA LYS A 567 5.45 -17.68 -44.26
C LYS A 567 5.72 -19.09 -44.78
N GLY A 568 4.68 -19.80 -45.23
CA GLY A 568 4.77 -21.15 -45.78
C GLY A 568 4.96 -22.25 -44.73
N GLU A 569 4.41 -23.43 -45.01
CA GLU A 569 4.42 -24.58 -44.08
C GLU A 569 5.84 -25.08 -43.80
N VAL A 570 6.75 -24.99 -44.77
CA VAL A 570 8.16 -25.43 -44.63
C VAL A 570 8.91 -24.58 -43.60
N SER A 571 8.76 -23.25 -43.66
CA SER A 571 9.36 -22.33 -42.69
C SER A 571 8.81 -22.58 -41.28
N TRP A 572 7.48 -22.73 -41.17
CA TRP A 572 6.83 -23.05 -39.91
C TRP A 572 7.31 -24.39 -39.33
N LYS A 573 7.42 -25.45 -40.15
CA LYS A 573 7.90 -26.77 -39.72
C LYS A 573 9.34 -26.71 -39.19
N ALA A 574 10.25 -26.09 -39.93
CA ALA A 574 11.65 -25.92 -39.51
C ALA A 574 11.77 -25.10 -38.21
N HIS A 575 10.91 -24.09 -38.03
CA HIS A 575 10.83 -23.31 -36.80
C HIS A 575 10.30 -24.13 -35.61
N CYS A 576 9.32 -25.02 -35.81
CA CYS A 576 8.88 -25.97 -34.79
C CYS A 576 9.96 -27.01 -34.45
N GLU A 577 10.74 -27.47 -35.42
CA GLU A 577 11.90 -28.35 -35.22
C GLU A 577 12.94 -27.70 -34.31
N ASP A 578 13.29 -26.43 -34.55
CA ASP A 578 14.23 -25.67 -33.72
C ASP A 578 13.75 -25.50 -32.26
N HIS A 579 12.47 -25.15 -32.06
CA HIS A 579 11.88 -25.03 -30.73
C HIS A 579 11.91 -26.34 -29.93
N ILE A 580 11.61 -27.47 -30.58
CA ILE A 580 11.60 -28.79 -29.95
C ILE A 580 13.04 -29.25 -29.66
N ALA A 581 13.97 -29.07 -30.61
CA ALA A 581 15.37 -29.48 -30.46
C ALA A 581 16.10 -28.72 -29.33
N LYS A 582 15.82 -27.42 -29.18
CA LYS A 582 16.38 -26.57 -28.11
C LYS A 582 15.63 -26.64 -26.77
N LEU A 583 14.54 -27.43 -26.68
CA LEU A 583 13.57 -27.38 -25.57
C LEU A 583 13.11 -25.95 -25.23
N ALA A 584 13.02 -25.08 -26.24
CA ALA A 584 12.61 -23.68 -26.14
C ALA A 584 11.07 -23.57 -26.06
N ILE A 585 10.48 -24.23 -25.07
CA ILE A 585 9.03 -24.47 -24.93
C ILE A 585 8.55 -24.06 -23.53
N PRO A 586 7.30 -23.57 -23.39
CA PRO A 586 6.83 -23.00 -22.13
C PRO A 586 6.47 -24.10 -21.13
N MET A 587 6.98 -23.97 -19.90
CA MET A 587 6.62 -24.86 -18.79
C MET A 587 5.17 -24.64 -18.33
N ARG A 588 4.64 -23.42 -18.44
CA ARG A 588 3.22 -23.15 -18.23
C ARG A 588 2.46 -23.22 -19.55
N CYS A 589 1.65 -24.27 -19.69
CA CYS A 589 0.99 -24.65 -20.92
C CYS A 589 -0.28 -23.84 -21.25
N ASN A 590 -0.80 -23.01 -20.33
CA ASN A 590 -2.05 -22.27 -20.54
C ASN A 590 -1.89 -21.05 -21.45
N PRO A 591 -2.89 -20.69 -22.28
CA PRO A 591 -2.91 -19.40 -22.94
C PRO A 591 -3.08 -18.27 -21.91
N VAL A 592 -2.51 -17.10 -22.22
CA VAL A 592 -2.55 -15.89 -21.39
C VAL A 592 -3.04 -14.73 -22.23
N THR A 593 -4.09 -14.06 -21.75
CA THR A 593 -4.58 -12.80 -22.34
C THR A 593 -4.14 -11.63 -21.47
N TYR A 594 -3.51 -10.61 -22.08
CA TYR A 594 -3.09 -9.38 -21.42
C TYR A 594 -3.64 -8.17 -22.18
N ARG A 595 -4.32 -7.24 -21.49
CA ARG A 595 -5.03 -6.08 -22.06
C ARG A 595 -5.67 -6.36 -23.43
N HIS A 596 -6.65 -7.26 -23.44
CA HIS A 596 -7.42 -7.73 -24.61
C HIS A 596 -6.66 -8.52 -25.70
N ALA A 597 -5.34 -8.68 -25.60
CA ALA A 597 -4.52 -9.40 -26.58
C ALA A 597 -4.05 -10.76 -26.08
N VAL A 598 -3.87 -11.74 -26.98
CA VAL A 598 -3.31 -13.05 -26.63
C VAL A 598 -1.79 -12.92 -26.52
N ALA A 599 -1.27 -12.89 -25.29
CA ALA A 599 0.16 -12.79 -24.99
C ALA A 599 0.88 -14.12 -25.21
N CYS A 600 0.33 -15.21 -24.65
CA CYS A 600 0.80 -16.58 -24.90
C CYS A 600 -0.34 -17.39 -25.52
N ALA A 601 -0.04 -18.17 -26.55
CA ALA A 601 -0.85 -19.36 -26.86
C ALA A 601 -0.69 -20.42 -25.77
N GLY A 602 -1.69 -21.29 -25.66
CA GLY A 602 -1.61 -22.53 -24.93
C GLY A 602 -1.01 -23.64 -25.79
N TYR A 603 -0.44 -24.64 -25.12
CA TYR A 603 0.21 -25.82 -25.70
C TYR A 603 -0.27 -27.08 -24.97
N CYS A 604 -0.13 -28.25 -25.58
CA CYS A 604 -0.50 -29.52 -24.94
C CYS A 604 0.76 -30.25 -24.46
N PRO A 605 0.95 -30.50 -23.15
CA PRO A 605 2.18 -31.13 -22.63
C PRO A 605 2.37 -32.54 -23.21
N VAL A 606 1.28 -33.28 -23.45
CA VAL A 606 1.30 -34.59 -24.12
C VAL A 606 1.78 -34.50 -25.57
N HIS A 607 1.36 -33.48 -26.32
CA HIS A 607 1.83 -33.26 -27.69
C HIS A 607 3.31 -32.81 -27.72
N LEU A 608 3.73 -31.97 -26.78
CA LEU A 608 5.13 -31.57 -26.65
C LEU A 608 6.04 -32.79 -26.39
N GLY A 609 5.62 -33.72 -25.51
CA GLY A 609 6.39 -34.94 -25.19
C GLY A 609 6.37 -36.04 -26.28
N ARG A 610 5.30 -36.12 -27.08
CA ARG A 610 5.12 -37.18 -28.09
C ARG A 610 6.05 -37.04 -29.30
N THR A 611 7.09 -37.86 -29.36
CA THR A 611 8.05 -37.94 -30.48
C THR A 611 7.48 -38.59 -31.74
N ASP A 612 6.33 -39.29 -31.65
CA ASP A 612 5.65 -39.95 -32.76
C ASP A 612 4.76 -39.00 -33.59
N LEU A 613 4.50 -37.78 -33.11
CA LEU A 613 3.72 -36.76 -33.81
C LEU A 613 4.61 -35.84 -34.66
N PRO A 614 4.14 -35.35 -35.82
CA PRO A 614 4.80 -34.28 -36.57
C PRO A 614 5.02 -33.05 -35.69
N VAL A 615 6.19 -32.39 -35.82
CA VAL A 615 6.57 -31.24 -34.99
C VAL A 615 5.55 -30.09 -34.97
N THR A 616 4.78 -29.93 -36.04
CA THR A 616 3.73 -28.90 -36.16
C THR A 616 2.48 -29.23 -35.35
N GLU A 617 2.15 -30.51 -35.13
CA GLU A 617 1.12 -30.95 -34.18
C GLU A 617 1.66 -31.03 -32.74
N ARG A 618 2.97 -31.29 -32.55
CA ARG A 618 3.63 -31.20 -31.25
C ARG A 618 3.60 -29.77 -30.69
N MET A 619 3.98 -28.80 -31.54
CA MET A 619 3.99 -27.36 -31.26
C MET A 619 2.65 -26.66 -31.55
N ARG A 620 1.54 -27.41 -31.57
CA ARG A 620 0.22 -26.84 -31.86
C ARG A 620 -0.15 -25.77 -30.83
N GLN A 621 -0.65 -24.64 -31.34
CA GLN A 621 -0.94 -23.43 -30.57
C GLN A 621 -2.46 -23.25 -30.40
N TRP A 622 -2.90 -22.91 -29.20
CA TRP A 622 -4.29 -22.53 -28.92
C TRP A 622 -4.39 -21.12 -28.34
N SER A 623 -4.99 -20.20 -29.09
CA SER A 623 -5.30 -18.84 -28.63
C SER A 623 -6.57 -18.77 -27.75
N ASP A 624 -7.50 -19.69 -27.94
CA ASP A 624 -8.72 -19.83 -27.13
C ASP A 624 -8.52 -20.81 -25.96
N GLN A 625 -8.91 -20.39 -24.75
CA GLN A 625 -8.73 -21.17 -23.53
C GLN A 625 -9.66 -22.39 -23.47
N ASP A 626 -10.85 -22.34 -24.06
CA ASP A 626 -11.84 -23.42 -23.95
C ASP A 626 -11.69 -24.48 -25.04
N ALA A 627 -11.17 -24.12 -26.23
CA ALA A 627 -10.61 -25.07 -27.19
C ALA A 627 -9.39 -25.81 -26.62
N TRP A 628 -8.49 -25.10 -25.95
CA TRP A 628 -7.32 -25.67 -25.29
C TRP A 628 -7.71 -26.68 -24.19
N LYS A 629 -8.58 -26.29 -23.24
CA LYS A 629 -9.11 -27.19 -22.18
C LYS A 629 -9.75 -28.46 -22.75
N ARG A 630 -10.58 -28.34 -23.79
CA ARG A 630 -11.26 -29.49 -24.42
C ARG A 630 -10.29 -30.49 -25.04
N HIS A 631 -9.25 -30.00 -25.72
CA HIS A 631 -8.19 -30.85 -26.26
C HIS A 631 -7.39 -31.54 -25.16
N LEU A 632 -6.98 -30.79 -24.11
CA LEU A 632 -6.24 -31.34 -22.98
C LEU A 632 -6.97 -32.48 -22.26
N ALA A 633 -8.28 -32.33 -22.01
CA ALA A 633 -9.08 -33.35 -21.36
C ALA A 633 -9.03 -34.71 -22.10
N GLN A 634 -8.96 -34.68 -23.42
CA GLN A 634 -8.80 -35.89 -24.25
C GLN A 634 -7.38 -36.46 -24.17
N CYS A 635 -6.35 -35.63 -24.39
CA CYS A 635 -4.96 -36.08 -24.45
C CYS A 635 -4.41 -36.57 -23.09
N LEU A 636 -4.77 -35.91 -21.98
CA LEU A 636 -4.32 -36.32 -20.65
C LEU A 636 -5.05 -37.58 -20.16
N SER A 637 -6.33 -37.75 -20.49
CA SER A 637 -7.04 -39.02 -20.27
C SER A 637 -6.37 -40.17 -21.04
N ALA A 638 -5.98 -39.94 -22.30
CA ALA A 638 -5.26 -40.93 -23.10
C ALA A 638 -3.87 -41.28 -22.52
N HIS A 639 -3.13 -40.28 -21.99
CA HIS A 639 -1.86 -40.50 -21.28
C HIS A 639 -2.05 -41.30 -19.99
N LEU A 640 -3.06 -40.98 -19.18
CA LEU A 640 -3.37 -41.73 -17.95
C LEU A 640 -3.79 -43.18 -18.25
N ILE A 641 -4.52 -43.41 -19.36
CA ILE A 641 -4.88 -44.75 -19.83
C ILE A 641 -3.63 -45.54 -20.27
N SER A 642 -2.67 -44.93 -20.98
CA SER A 642 -1.43 -45.62 -21.37
C SER A 642 -0.51 -45.90 -20.18
N GLN A 643 -0.51 -45.04 -19.15
CA GLN A 643 0.24 -45.22 -17.91
C GLN A 643 -0.45 -46.12 -16.88
N ARG A 644 -1.67 -46.63 -17.14
CA ARG A 644 -2.51 -47.35 -16.16
C ARG A 644 -1.88 -48.62 -15.56
N HIS A 645 -0.89 -49.20 -16.23
CA HIS A 645 -0.16 -50.39 -15.76
C HIS A 645 1.23 -50.05 -15.16
N SER A 646 1.62 -48.78 -15.15
CA SER A 646 2.84 -48.32 -14.48
C SER A 646 2.63 -48.19 -12.97
N LYS A 647 3.70 -48.37 -12.19
CA LYS A 647 3.72 -48.03 -10.75
C LYS A 647 3.87 -46.53 -10.50
N VAL A 648 4.29 -45.76 -11.51
CA VAL A 648 4.53 -44.32 -11.43
C VAL A 648 3.98 -43.65 -12.70
N ILE A 649 3.06 -42.71 -12.53
CA ILE A 649 2.54 -41.87 -13.62
C ILE A 649 3.57 -40.77 -13.87
N ALA A 650 4.29 -40.82 -14.99
CA ALA A 650 5.22 -39.76 -15.38
C ALA A 650 4.49 -38.51 -15.88
N CYS A 651 5.05 -37.32 -15.62
CA CYS A 651 4.62 -36.10 -16.28
C CYS A 651 4.88 -36.19 -17.80
N PRO A 652 3.91 -35.86 -18.67
CA PRO A 652 4.12 -35.88 -20.13
C PRO A 652 4.93 -34.70 -20.67
N HIS A 653 5.17 -33.64 -19.88
CA HIS A 653 5.88 -32.45 -20.35
C HIS A 653 7.40 -32.71 -20.41
N PRO A 654 8.07 -32.55 -21.57
CA PRO A 654 9.45 -33.02 -21.75
C PRO A 654 10.52 -32.23 -20.97
N LYS A 655 10.20 -31.06 -20.40
CA LYS A 655 11.07 -30.34 -19.44
C LYS A 655 10.79 -30.72 -17.97
N CYS A 656 9.92 -31.69 -17.69
CA CYS A 656 9.47 -32.02 -16.34
C CYS A 656 9.76 -33.50 -15.97
N PRO A 657 10.73 -33.77 -15.08
CA PRO A 657 11.09 -35.14 -14.69
C PRO A 657 10.15 -35.76 -13.64
N SER A 658 9.10 -35.06 -13.20
CA SER A 658 8.27 -35.47 -12.06
C SER A 658 7.40 -36.71 -12.35
N GLY A 659 7.28 -37.61 -11.37
CA GLY A 659 6.41 -38.78 -11.42
C GLY A 659 5.59 -38.96 -10.14
N PHE A 660 4.41 -39.60 -10.26
CA PHE A 660 3.39 -39.63 -9.21
C PHE A 660 2.87 -41.04 -8.94
N LEU A 661 2.56 -41.34 -7.67
CA LEU A 661 1.95 -42.62 -7.25
C LEU A 661 0.41 -42.61 -7.32
N SER A 662 -0.21 -41.44 -7.54
CA SER A 662 -1.66 -41.30 -7.70
C SER A 662 -2.00 -40.37 -8.86
N GLU A 663 -3.11 -40.66 -9.55
CA GLU A 663 -3.68 -39.78 -10.57
C GLU A 663 -4.03 -38.39 -9.98
N LYS A 664 -4.38 -38.32 -8.69
CA LYS A 664 -4.78 -37.07 -8.05
C LYS A 664 -3.59 -36.13 -7.83
N ASP A 665 -2.46 -36.67 -7.39
CA ASP A 665 -1.23 -35.89 -7.23
C ASP A 665 -0.64 -35.46 -8.59
N PHE A 666 -0.79 -36.30 -9.62
CA PHE A 666 -0.54 -35.90 -11.01
C PHE A 666 -1.39 -34.69 -11.42
N TRP A 667 -2.71 -34.71 -11.21
CA TRP A 667 -3.58 -33.58 -11.55
C TRP A 667 -3.30 -32.31 -10.73
N TYR A 668 -2.92 -32.43 -9.45
CA TYR A 668 -2.46 -31.29 -8.66
C TYR A 668 -1.18 -30.67 -9.24
N HIS A 669 -0.21 -31.49 -9.68
CA HIS A 669 1.01 -31.03 -10.33
C HIS A 669 0.74 -30.38 -11.70
N GLN A 670 -0.15 -30.97 -12.52
CA GLN A 670 -0.58 -30.35 -13.78
C GLN A 670 -1.18 -28.94 -13.52
N GLY A 671 -1.94 -28.76 -12.45
CA GLY A 671 -2.50 -27.47 -12.05
C GLY A 671 -1.46 -26.46 -11.56
N ASP A 672 -0.59 -26.86 -10.63
CA ASP A 672 0.39 -25.94 -10.00
C ASP A 672 1.56 -25.60 -10.94
N ILE A 673 2.14 -26.58 -11.63
CA ILE A 673 3.31 -26.39 -12.52
C ILE A 673 2.87 -26.00 -13.93
N HIS A 674 2.05 -26.80 -14.59
CA HIS A 674 1.70 -26.59 -16.00
C HIS A 674 0.49 -25.67 -16.21
N SER A 675 -0.21 -25.26 -15.15
CA SER A 675 -1.44 -24.46 -15.19
C SER A 675 -2.60 -25.13 -15.93
N VAL A 676 -2.62 -26.47 -15.87
CA VAL A 676 -3.56 -27.39 -16.52
C VAL A 676 -4.46 -28.03 -15.46
N PHE A 677 -5.74 -27.68 -15.45
CA PHE A 677 -6.68 -28.12 -14.41
C PHE A 677 -7.60 -29.24 -14.91
N GLU A 678 -7.73 -30.31 -14.11
CA GLU A 678 -8.48 -31.54 -14.42
C GLU A 678 -9.89 -31.28 -14.98
N LYS A 679 -10.62 -30.33 -14.38
CA LYS A 679 -12.01 -30.01 -14.73
C LYS A 679 -12.22 -28.50 -14.79
N ALA A 680 -12.52 -27.98 -15.97
CA ALA A 680 -13.49 -26.88 -16.05
C ALA A 680 -14.87 -27.48 -15.76
N THR A 681 -15.52 -27.04 -14.69
CA THR A 681 -16.71 -27.71 -14.16
C THR A 681 -17.82 -27.78 -15.21
N THR A 682 -18.26 -29.00 -15.54
CA THR A 682 -19.39 -29.20 -16.45
C THR A 682 -20.65 -28.62 -15.83
N VAL A 683 -21.17 -27.54 -16.43
CA VAL A 683 -22.55 -27.10 -16.20
C VAL A 683 -23.46 -28.20 -16.72
N THR A 684 -23.85 -29.10 -15.83
CA THR A 684 -24.62 -30.29 -16.17
C THR A 684 -26.06 -29.89 -16.47
N LYS A 685 -26.33 -29.59 -17.75
CA LYS A 685 -27.68 -29.70 -18.32
C LYS A 685 -28.13 -31.15 -18.19
N ARG A 686 -28.70 -31.49 -17.03
CA ARG A 686 -29.46 -32.72 -16.84
C ARG A 686 -30.70 -32.60 -17.74
N LYS A 687 -30.73 -33.35 -18.83
CA LYS A 687 -32.02 -33.82 -19.35
C LYS A 687 -32.63 -34.66 -18.24
N ALA A 688 -33.87 -34.37 -17.87
CA ALA A 688 -34.69 -35.39 -17.24
C ALA A 688 -35.06 -36.40 -18.33
N GLU A 689 -34.67 -37.64 -18.14
CA GLU A 689 -35.39 -38.78 -18.73
C GLU A 689 -36.50 -39.11 -17.74
N ASP A 690 -37.74 -39.20 -18.24
CA ASP A 690 -38.87 -39.71 -17.48
C ASP A 690 -39.62 -40.70 -18.37
N VAL A 691 -40.07 -41.80 -17.78
CA VAL A 691 -40.58 -42.97 -18.50
C VAL A 691 -42.00 -43.26 -18.01
N GLY A 692 -42.98 -42.84 -18.81
CA GLY A 692 -44.40 -43.04 -18.52
C GLY A 692 -45.22 -43.18 -19.80
N GLU A 693 -45.52 -44.41 -20.20
CA GLU A 693 -46.43 -44.69 -21.31
C GLU A 693 -47.89 -44.40 -20.92
N SER A 694 -48.63 -43.71 -21.77
CA SER A 694 -50.09 -43.84 -21.88
C SER A 694 -50.57 -43.38 -23.26
N HIS A 695 -51.76 -43.84 -23.66
CA HIS A 695 -52.15 -43.93 -25.07
C HIS A 695 -52.92 -42.72 -25.64
N LEU A 696 -52.67 -42.46 -26.93
CA LEU A 696 -53.62 -42.07 -27.99
C LEU A 696 -54.61 -40.90 -27.72
N THR A 697 -54.50 -39.84 -28.53
CA THR A 697 -55.48 -39.55 -29.60
C THR A 697 -54.96 -38.50 -30.60
N SER A 698 -55.64 -38.35 -31.74
CA SER A 698 -55.22 -37.51 -32.87
C SER A 698 -56.20 -36.35 -33.12
N GLY A 699 -55.69 -35.13 -33.31
CA GLY A 699 -56.46 -33.97 -33.75
C GLY A 699 -55.64 -32.66 -33.77
N GLY A 700 -55.59 -31.98 -34.92
CA GLY A 700 -55.11 -30.59 -35.02
C GLY A 700 -56.19 -29.57 -34.61
N PRO A 701 -55.95 -28.23 -34.67
CA PRO A 701 -55.44 -27.61 -35.89
C PRO A 701 -54.54 -26.34 -35.76
N GLN A 702 -54.01 -25.93 -36.93
CA GLN A 702 -53.78 -24.56 -37.42
C GLN A 702 -53.41 -23.39 -36.47
N LYS A 703 -52.15 -22.95 -36.60
CA LYS A 703 -51.69 -21.57 -36.92
C LYS A 703 -52.56 -20.37 -36.50
N SER A 704 -51.95 -19.46 -35.73
CA SER A 704 -52.02 -18.01 -35.98
C SER A 704 -50.62 -17.38 -35.93
N LYS A 705 -50.42 -16.24 -36.60
CA LYS A 705 -49.13 -15.55 -36.72
C LYS A 705 -49.09 -14.26 -35.89
N ARG A 706 -47.95 -14.00 -35.24
CA ARG A 706 -47.28 -12.69 -35.34
C ARG A 706 -45.76 -12.92 -35.39
N MET A 707 -45.04 -11.98 -35.99
CA MET A 707 -43.61 -12.09 -36.28
C MET A 707 -42.78 -11.23 -35.33
N GLU A 708 -41.63 -11.74 -34.92
CA GLU A 708 -40.43 -10.95 -34.62
C GLU A 708 -39.24 -11.59 -35.36
N ILE A 709 -38.20 -10.80 -35.66
CA ILE A 709 -37.17 -11.15 -36.65
C ILE A 709 -35.80 -11.27 -35.98
N GLU A 710 -35.40 -12.50 -35.68
CA GLU A 710 -33.99 -12.82 -35.39
C GLU A 710 -33.20 -12.99 -36.70
N GLN A 711 -32.33 -12.05 -37.06
CA GLN A 711 -31.33 -12.29 -38.11
C GLN A 711 -30.13 -13.09 -37.55
N ARG A 712 -30.30 -14.41 -37.56
CA ARG A 712 -29.34 -15.41 -37.08
C ARG A 712 -28.27 -15.71 -38.14
N THR A 713 -27.16 -14.98 -38.14
CA THR A 713 -25.99 -15.28 -39.00
C THR A 713 -25.34 -16.62 -38.61
N GLN A 714 -25.44 -17.61 -39.50
CA GLN A 714 -24.94 -18.97 -39.26
C GLN A 714 -23.42 -19.06 -39.46
N PHE A 715 -22.64 -19.12 -38.38
CA PHE A 715 -21.22 -19.46 -38.45
C PHE A 715 -21.03 -20.98 -38.54
N LYS A 716 -20.79 -21.49 -39.76
CA LYS A 716 -20.45 -22.89 -40.02
C LYS A 716 -18.94 -23.08 -39.99
N TRP A 717 -18.41 -23.81 -39.00
CA TRP A 717 -16.99 -24.16 -38.92
C TRP A 717 -16.61 -25.15 -40.04
N ILE A 718 -15.40 -25.00 -40.59
CA ILE A 718 -14.77 -25.94 -41.52
C ILE A 718 -13.33 -26.18 -41.03
N PRO A 719 -12.90 -27.44 -40.80
CA PRO A 719 -11.51 -27.76 -40.50
C PRO A 719 -10.58 -27.56 -41.70
N LEU A 720 -9.33 -27.18 -41.47
CA LEU A 720 -8.31 -27.03 -42.51
C LEU A 720 -7.67 -28.38 -42.89
N ILE A 721 -8.02 -28.91 -44.05
CA ILE A 721 -7.25 -29.89 -44.84
C ILE A 721 -7.42 -29.51 -46.33
N PRO A 722 -6.36 -29.42 -47.13
CA PRO A 722 -6.46 -29.25 -48.58
C PRO A 722 -6.42 -30.62 -49.31
N GLU A 723 -7.34 -30.83 -50.25
CA GLU A 723 -7.23 -31.82 -51.33
C GLU A 723 -7.61 -31.14 -52.67
N GLU A 724 -7.18 -31.73 -53.78
CA GLU A 724 -6.99 -31.04 -55.05
C GLU A 724 -8.16 -31.11 -56.06
N ASN A 725 -8.05 -30.25 -57.08
CA ASN A 725 -8.56 -30.36 -58.46
C ASN A 725 -9.73 -29.47 -58.92
N THR A 726 -9.64 -29.13 -60.20
CA THR A 726 -10.36 -28.12 -60.99
C THR A 726 -11.04 -28.78 -62.21
N PRO A 727 -11.63 -28.05 -63.17
CA PRO A 727 -12.57 -26.92 -63.09
C PRO A 727 -13.82 -27.13 -63.97
N THR A 728 -14.85 -26.27 -63.88
CA THR A 728 -15.70 -25.96 -65.06
C THR A 728 -16.32 -24.54 -64.98
N GLN A 729 -16.64 -23.97 -66.14
CA GLN A 729 -17.05 -22.57 -66.36
C GLN A 729 -18.57 -22.35 -66.16
N ARG A 730 -18.97 -21.11 -65.79
CA ARG A 730 -19.62 -20.13 -66.71
C ARG A 730 -19.91 -18.78 -66.04
N SER A 731 -20.26 -17.78 -66.85
CA SER A 731 -20.35 -16.33 -66.54
C SER A 731 -21.56 -15.72 -67.32
N PRO A 732 -21.80 -14.39 -67.39
CA PRO A 732 -22.48 -13.55 -66.38
C PRO A 732 -23.68 -12.74 -66.95
N CYS A 733 -24.31 -11.90 -66.12
CA CYS A 733 -24.97 -10.59 -66.43
C CYS A 733 -25.14 -9.81 -65.09
N VAL A 734 -24.99 -8.48 -64.94
CA VAL A 734 -25.52 -7.29 -65.68
C VAL A 734 -27.02 -7.08 -65.39
N SER A 735 -27.56 -5.94 -64.95
CA SER A 735 -27.13 -4.51 -64.81
C SER A 735 -27.71 -3.95 -63.46
N ASP A 736 -27.75 -2.69 -62.97
CA ASP A 736 -27.36 -1.29 -63.29
C ASP A 736 -27.66 -0.43 -62.00
N GLY A 737 -27.51 0.91 -62.02
CA GLY A 737 -27.88 1.84 -60.92
C GLY A 737 -29.21 2.61 -61.12
N PRO A 738 -29.38 3.89 -60.67
CA PRO A 738 -28.35 4.80 -60.11
C PRO A 738 -28.76 5.72 -58.91
N THR A 739 -27.75 6.46 -58.45
CA THR A 739 -27.69 7.73 -57.67
C THR A 739 -28.93 8.54 -57.24
N GLY A 740 -28.82 9.18 -56.07
CA GLY A 740 -29.53 10.43 -55.72
C GLY A 740 -28.89 11.18 -54.53
N GLU A 741 -28.44 12.42 -54.76
CA GLU A 741 -28.09 13.44 -53.73
C GLU A 741 -29.36 14.27 -53.36
N VAL A 742 -29.44 15.31 -52.52
CA VAL A 742 -28.51 16.32 -51.95
C VAL A 742 -29.14 16.88 -50.63
N SER A 743 -28.34 17.54 -49.78
CA SER A 743 -28.69 18.76 -48.98
C SER A 743 -28.65 18.68 -47.44
N ASP A 744 -27.87 19.59 -46.86
CA ASP A 744 -27.97 20.17 -45.51
C ASP A 744 -28.56 21.61 -45.69
N PRO A 745 -29.21 22.27 -44.69
CA PRO A 745 -28.43 23.01 -43.68
C PRO A 745 -29.06 23.15 -42.26
N SER A 746 -28.20 23.55 -41.31
CA SER A 746 -28.49 24.09 -39.96
C SER A 746 -29.06 25.55 -39.99
N PRO A 747 -29.37 26.28 -38.87
CA PRO A 747 -29.06 26.02 -37.44
C PRO A 747 -30.08 26.41 -36.31
N GLY A 748 -29.91 25.79 -35.13
CA GLY A 748 -29.70 26.48 -33.83
C GLY A 748 -30.87 26.99 -32.95
N ARG A 749 -30.91 26.56 -31.67
CA ARG A 749 -31.20 27.44 -30.50
C ARG A 749 -30.76 26.87 -29.14
N THR A 750 -30.79 27.72 -28.12
CA THR A 750 -30.01 27.70 -26.86
C THR A 750 -30.77 27.33 -25.57
N ILE A 751 -29.99 26.98 -24.53
CA ILE A 751 -30.25 27.09 -23.08
C ILE A 751 -31.14 26.03 -22.38
N GLY A 752 -30.58 25.47 -21.30
CA GLY A 752 -31.24 24.74 -20.21
C GLY A 752 -30.20 24.43 -19.11
N ALA A 753 -30.47 24.80 -17.86
CA ALA A 753 -29.56 24.63 -16.71
C ALA A 753 -30.25 23.83 -15.57
N TYR A 754 -29.63 23.80 -14.39
CA TYR A 754 -30.00 23.00 -13.19
C TYR A 754 -29.66 21.49 -13.29
N ASP A 755 -29.22 20.80 -12.23
CA ASP A 755 -28.84 21.27 -10.88
C ASP A 755 -27.74 20.43 -10.23
N GLN A 756 -27.13 20.96 -9.15
CA GLN A 756 -26.27 20.17 -8.25
C GLN A 756 -27.10 19.53 -7.13
N ALA A 757 -26.78 18.27 -6.78
CA ALA A 757 -27.38 17.57 -5.65
C ALA A 757 -26.33 16.82 -4.83
N ASP A 758 -26.01 17.34 -3.64
CA ASP A 758 -25.21 16.64 -2.64
C ASP A 758 -25.93 15.37 -2.16
N THR A 759 -25.20 14.25 -2.06
CA THR A 759 -25.68 13.03 -1.39
C THR A 759 -24.60 12.47 -0.46
N ALA A 760 -24.97 12.25 0.81
CA ALA A 760 -24.02 12.01 1.89
C ALA A 760 -23.78 10.53 2.21
N ASP A 761 -22.59 10.22 2.75
CA ASP A 761 -22.23 8.92 3.32
C ASP A 761 -23.23 8.46 4.40
N ILE A 762 -23.96 7.35 4.19
CA ILE A 762 -24.73 6.67 5.25
C ILE A 762 -24.30 5.20 5.35
N TYR A 763 -23.77 4.85 6.53
CA TYR A 763 -23.47 3.46 6.91
C TYR A 763 -24.76 2.70 7.27
N ALA A 764 -25.08 1.65 6.50
CA ALA A 764 -26.04 0.64 6.91
C ALA A 764 -25.35 -0.43 7.80
N SER A 765 -25.86 -0.61 9.02
CA SER A 765 -25.53 -1.76 9.86
C SER A 765 -26.58 -2.85 9.65
N SER A 766 -26.15 -4.09 9.43
CA SER A 766 -27.03 -5.25 9.33
C SER A 766 -27.72 -5.55 10.66
N TYR A 767 -29.05 -5.56 10.67
CA TYR A 767 -29.85 -6.19 11.72
C TYR A 767 -30.03 -7.68 11.43
N SER A 768 -30.06 -8.50 12.49
CA SER A 768 -30.54 -9.89 12.45
C SER A 768 -31.91 -9.95 13.16
N PRO A 769 -32.92 -10.63 12.62
CA PRO A 769 -34.11 -10.99 13.38
C PRO A 769 -33.82 -12.15 14.33
N GLU A 770 -34.36 -12.10 15.54
CA GLU A 770 -34.39 -13.23 16.46
C GLU A 770 -35.64 -14.09 16.19
N ASN A 771 -35.52 -15.41 16.36
CA ASN A 771 -36.62 -16.28 16.76
C ASN A 771 -36.05 -17.64 17.18
N SER A 772 -36.14 -17.95 18.47
CA SER A 772 -35.77 -19.23 19.06
C SER A 772 -36.95 -19.80 19.84
N PRO A 773 -37.01 -21.13 19.97
CA PRO A 773 -37.49 -21.75 21.20
C PRO A 773 -36.36 -22.59 21.85
N PRO A 774 -36.45 -22.85 23.17
CA PRO A 774 -35.32 -23.36 23.95
C PRO A 774 -35.23 -24.89 23.97
N TYR A 775 -34.05 -25.39 24.33
CA TYR A 775 -33.92 -26.70 24.98
C TYR A 775 -32.90 -26.65 26.12
N THR A 776 -33.01 -27.59 27.05
CA THR A 776 -32.48 -27.50 28.42
C THR A 776 -31.01 -27.91 28.57
N ASP A 777 -30.40 -27.42 29.65
CA ASP A 777 -29.22 -28.07 30.25
C ASP A 777 -29.45 -29.57 30.48
N ASN A 778 -28.40 -30.35 30.31
CA ASN A 778 -28.17 -31.57 31.08
C ASN A 778 -26.66 -31.85 31.09
N ASP A 779 -26.06 -31.81 32.27
CA ASP A 779 -24.63 -32.03 32.48
C ASP A 779 -24.35 -33.53 32.64
N THR A 780 -23.43 -34.08 31.84
CA THR A 780 -22.81 -35.40 32.08
C THR A 780 -21.59 -35.55 31.17
N GLY A 781 -20.39 -35.47 31.75
CA GLY A 781 -19.15 -35.56 31.00
C GLY A 781 -18.75 -37.00 30.63
N ILE A 782 -18.11 -37.17 29.47
CA ILE A 782 -17.33 -38.37 29.13
C ILE A 782 -15.91 -37.98 28.69
N THR A 783 -14.98 -38.79 29.17
CA THR A 783 -13.52 -38.77 29.06
C THR A 783 -12.97 -38.56 27.64
N ARG A 784 -11.84 -37.86 27.52
CA ARG A 784 -10.97 -37.93 26.33
C ARG A 784 -10.35 -39.33 26.20
N PRO A 785 -10.37 -39.97 25.03
CA PRO A 785 -9.35 -40.94 24.66
C PRO A 785 -8.12 -40.19 24.12
N GLY A 786 -6.98 -40.35 24.77
CA GLY A 786 -5.68 -40.07 24.17
C GLY A 786 -5.09 -41.38 23.62
N LEU A 787 -4.28 -41.30 22.55
CA LEU A 787 -3.49 -42.44 22.08
C LEU A 787 -2.13 -41.94 21.60
N ASN A 788 -1.08 -42.50 22.20
CA ASN A 788 0.31 -42.25 21.85
C ASN A 788 0.75 -43.22 20.75
N SER A 789 1.68 -42.78 19.89
CA SER A 789 2.74 -43.67 19.40
C SER A 789 3.92 -42.86 18.85
N GLN A 790 4.99 -42.77 19.64
CA GLN A 790 6.35 -42.59 19.10
C GLN A 790 6.84 -43.94 18.59
N ALA A 791 7.46 -43.98 17.43
CA ALA A 791 8.37 -45.05 17.02
C ALA A 791 9.27 -44.57 15.87
N PHE A 792 10.48 -45.14 15.77
CA PHE A 792 11.45 -45.00 14.68
C PHE A 792 12.07 -43.61 14.45
N LEU A 793 13.07 -43.33 15.28
CA LEU A 793 14.38 -42.89 14.79
C LEU A 793 15.35 -44.09 14.79
N ASP A 794 16.58 -43.83 14.35
CA ASP A 794 17.81 -44.63 14.47
C ASP A 794 18.03 -45.79 13.48
N ARG A 795 18.83 -45.48 12.45
CA ARG A 795 20.18 -46.07 12.36
C ARG A 795 21.17 -45.16 11.62
N ILE A 796 22.36 -45.04 12.19
CA ILE A 796 23.59 -44.60 11.52
C ILE A 796 24.35 -45.86 11.13
N ASP A 797 25.05 -45.84 10.00
CA ASP A 797 26.29 -46.60 9.80
C ASP A 797 27.25 -45.70 8.99
N GLU A 798 28.54 -45.77 9.30
CA GLU A 798 29.63 -45.01 8.68
C GLU A 798 30.54 -45.94 7.86
N GLU A 799 31.61 -45.36 7.30
CA GLU A 799 32.84 -46.07 6.89
C GLU A 799 32.79 -46.99 5.65
N LEU A 800 33.31 -46.50 4.52
CA LEU A 800 34.30 -47.24 3.72
C LEU A 800 35.08 -46.29 2.80
N LEU A 801 36.41 -46.26 2.97
CA LEU A 801 37.35 -45.50 2.15
C LEU A 801 38.00 -46.38 1.06
N ALA A 802 38.16 -45.85 -0.14
CA ALA A 802 39.11 -46.34 -1.15
C ALA A 802 39.48 -45.20 -2.12
N GLU A 803 40.78 -44.99 -2.37
CA GLU A 803 41.27 -43.99 -3.32
C GLU A 803 41.59 -44.61 -4.69
N GLY A 804 41.58 -43.78 -5.74
CA GLY A 804 42.26 -44.12 -6.99
C GLY A 804 41.67 -43.44 -8.23
N PRO A 805 42.49 -43.06 -9.24
CA PRO A 805 42.32 -41.76 -9.88
C PRO A 805 42.09 -41.82 -11.41
N ILE A 806 41.81 -40.66 -12.03
CA ILE A 806 42.47 -40.12 -13.25
C ILE A 806 41.80 -38.80 -13.73
N SER A 807 42.61 -37.97 -14.39
CA SER A 807 42.42 -36.57 -14.84
C SER A 807 41.22 -36.22 -15.74
N GLY A 808 40.78 -34.96 -15.68
CA GLY A 808 39.98 -34.30 -16.73
C GLY A 808 39.71 -32.80 -16.51
N ALA A 809 40.52 -31.93 -17.12
CA ALA A 809 40.29 -30.48 -17.27
C ALA A 809 39.08 -30.17 -18.19
N ASP A 810 38.40 -29.02 -18.18
CA ASP A 810 38.35 -27.84 -17.28
C ASP A 810 37.00 -27.10 -17.58
N ASN A 811 36.49 -26.07 -16.89
CA ASN A 811 37.10 -24.93 -16.19
C ASN A 811 36.18 -24.48 -15.02
N THR A 812 36.67 -23.68 -14.07
CA THR A 812 35.86 -23.08 -12.98
C THR A 812 36.23 -21.62 -12.71
N SER A 813 35.22 -20.75 -12.48
CA SER A 813 35.39 -19.44 -11.85
C SER A 813 34.17 -19.05 -10.99
N LEU A 814 34.16 -19.50 -9.74
CA LEU A 814 33.25 -19.02 -8.69
C LEU A 814 33.90 -17.86 -7.90
N PRO A 815 33.11 -16.99 -7.24
CA PRO A 815 33.59 -15.72 -6.70
C PRO A 815 34.34 -15.87 -5.37
N VAL A 816 35.20 -14.89 -5.07
CA VAL A 816 35.96 -14.79 -3.80
C VAL A 816 35.66 -13.46 -3.11
N ASP A 817 35.62 -13.52 -1.78
CA ASP A 817 35.31 -12.46 -0.82
C ASP A 817 36.49 -11.49 -0.58
N PRO A 818 36.31 -10.15 -0.60
CA PRO A 818 37.40 -9.20 -0.35
C PRO A 818 37.18 -8.27 0.87
N GLN A 819 37.52 -8.75 2.08
CA GLN A 819 38.04 -7.88 3.16
C GLN A 819 39.11 -8.57 4.02
N LEU A 820 40.38 -8.21 3.80
CA LEU A 820 41.37 -7.86 4.84
C LEU A 820 42.67 -7.34 4.18
N VAL A 821 43.64 -6.89 4.99
CA VAL A 821 44.75 -5.98 4.63
C VAL A 821 46.12 -6.58 4.95
N LEU A 822 47.17 -6.16 4.22
CA LEU A 822 48.62 -5.96 4.56
C LEU A 822 49.43 -6.05 3.22
N GLU A 823 50.08 -4.99 2.74
CA GLU A 823 51.44 -4.47 3.10
C GLU A 823 52.62 -5.25 2.47
N ASP A 824 53.21 -4.71 1.38
CA ASP A 824 54.59 -4.16 1.34
C ASP A 824 55.16 -3.96 -0.10
N ASP A 825 55.57 -2.71 -0.40
CA ASP A 825 56.70 -2.22 -1.24
C ASP A 825 56.98 -2.79 -2.68
N ILE A 826 57.82 -2.18 -3.56
CA ILE A 826 58.94 -1.23 -3.40
C ILE A 826 59.11 -0.28 -4.62
N ILE A 827 59.83 0.86 -4.42
CA ILE A 827 60.53 1.76 -5.39
C ILE A 827 59.69 2.83 -6.14
N THR A 828 60.07 4.11 -6.32
CA THR A 828 60.88 5.15 -5.60
C THR A 828 60.87 6.45 -6.46
N SER A 829 60.61 7.65 -5.90
CA SER A 829 61.46 8.89 -6.07
C SER A 829 60.85 10.23 -5.57
N CYS A 830 61.56 10.86 -4.61
CA CYS A 830 61.83 12.32 -4.50
C CYS A 830 60.70 13.37 -4.24
N GLU A 831 60.18 13.42 -3.01
CA GLU A 831 60.43 14.46 -1.96
C GLU A 831 61.09 15.85 -2.27
N PRO A 832 61.05 16.87 -1.34
CA PRO A 832 60.13 17.19 -0.22
C PRO A 832 59.89 18.74 0.01
N VAL A 833 59.72 19.19 1.28
CA VAL A 833 59.74 20.58 1.88
C VAL A 833 58.34 21.24 2.06
N SER A 834 57.87 21.68 3.25
CA SER A 834 58.47 21.72 4.60
C SER A 834 57.48 21.70 5.80
N THR A 835 58.06 21.49 6.99
CA THR A 835 57.58 21.55 8.40
C THR A 835 56.64 22.70 8.82
N ILE A 836 55.81 22.56 9.88
CA ILE A 836 56.09 22.79 11.34
C ILE A 836 54.87 22.20 12.13
N ALA A 837 54.90 21.38 13.20
CA ALA A 837 55.64 21.32 14.49
C ALA A 837 55.12 22.32 15.57
N THR A 838 54.83 22.04 16.86
CA THR A 838 54.84 20.88 17.80
C THR A 838 53.66 21.06 18.80
N GLY A 839 53.22 20.12 19.66
CA GLY A 839 53.61 18.73 19.92
C GLY A 839 53.65 18.37 21.43
N THR A 840 53.25 17.13 21.77
CA THR A 840 53.53 16.37 23.03
C THR A 840 53.02 16.83 24.41
N GLY A 841 52.49 15.88 25.18
CA GLY A 841 52.23 15.98 26.63
C GLY A 841 51.55 14.72 27.19
N SER A 842 52.31 13.82 27.81
CA SER A 842 51.81 12.57 28.42
C SER A 842 52.49 12.35 29.79
N MET A 843 51.77 11.77 30.77
CA MET A 843 52.36 11.28 32.02
C MET A 843 51.49 10.20 32.66
N GLU A 844 52.09 9.37 33.52
CA GLU A 844 51.62 8.02 33.87
C GLU A 844 51.55 7.79 35.40
N VAL A 845 50.65 6.88 35.84
CA VAL A 845 50.75 6.03 37.06
C VAL A 845 50.65 6.83 38.41
N THR A 846 50.05 6.36 39.52
CA THR A 846 50.09 5.05 40.23
C THR A 846 48.75 4.71 40.95
N ILE A 847 48.63 3.48 41.49
CA ILE A 847 47.44 2.95 42.19
C ILE A 847 47.76 2.59 43.66
N GLU A 848 46.91 3.02 44.61
CA GLU A 848 46.64 2.46 45.96
C GLU A 848 45.54 3.35 46.64
N GLY A 849 44.65 2.91 47.54
CA GLY A 849 44.26 1.56 47.99
C GLY A 849 43.19 1.56 49.12
N GLN A 850 42.14 0.74 48.97
CA GLN A 850 41.21 0.18 49.99
C GLN A 850 40.10 0.99 50.74
N SER A 851 38.94 0.31 50.82
CA SER A 851 37.93 0.22 51.92
C SER A 851 36.92 1.34 52.27
N ASN A 852 35.68 1.10 51.79
CA ASN A 852 34.41 0.96 52.55
C ASN A 852 33.64 2.16 53.17
N ASP A 853 32.47 2.35 52.54
CA ASP A 853 31.09 2.50 53.09
C ASP A 853 30.45 3.89 53.33
N ASP A 854 29.14 3.92 53.03
CA ASP A 854 28.10 4.96 53.19
C ASP A 854 28.52 6.44 53.40
N THR A 855 28.29 7.30 52.39
CA THR A 855 27.20 8.32 52.36
C THR A 855 27.07 8.93 50.95
N GLN A 856 25.86 9.37 50.54
CA GLN A 856 25.65 10.37 49.47
C GLN A 856 26.25 11.74 49.88
N PRO A 857 26.61 12.72 48.99
CA PRO A 857 25.89 13.06 47.74
C PRO A 857 26.74 13.70 46.59
N HIS A 858 26.07 14.26 45.56
CA HIS A 858 26.40 15.48 44.76
C HIS A 858 27.81 15.68 44.12
N TYR A 859 28.03 16.22 42.91
CA TYR A 859 27.25 16.67 41.73
C TYR A 859 28.06 16.17 40.48
N LEU A 860 27.58 16.11 39.23
CA LEU A 860 27.04 17.17 38.36
C LEU A 860 26.26 16.53 37.20
N LEU A 861 25.15 17.16 36.78
CA LEU A 861 24.56 16.92 35.47
C LEU A 861 24.97 18.05 34.52
N ASP A 862 25.41 17.71 33.32
CA ASP A 862 25.38 18.65 32.20
C ASP A 862 24.05 18.45 31.46
N LEU A 863 23.18 19.45 31.53
CA LEU A 863 21.82 19.42 31.02
C LEU A 863 21.64 20.54 29.99
N SER A 864 21.79 20.17 28.72
CA SER A 864 21.16 20.75 27.53
C SER A 864 20.85 22.25 27.53
N GLU A 865 21.40 22.98 26.56
CA GLU A 865 20.85 24.27 26.10
C GLU A 865 19.44 24.08 25.51
N GLN A 866 18.46 24.00 26.41
CA GLN A 866 17.11 24.50 26.20
C GLN A 866 17.18 26.00 26.47
N GLU A 867 16.53 26.83 25.66
CA GLU A 867 16.51 28.29 25.88
C GLU A 867 15.85 28.62 27.21
N ALA A 868 16.66 28.80 28.25
CA ALA A 868 16.21 29.15 29.59
C ALA A 868 15.88 30.64 29.62
N TYR A 869 14.59 30.96 29.45
CA TYR A 869 14.06 32.31 29.61
C TYR A 869 14.42 32.81 31.01
N LEU A 870 15.31 33.81 31.08
CA LEU A 870 15.81 34.32 32.35
C LEU A 870 14.70 35.14 33.04
N VAL A 871 14.31 34.70 34.24
CA VAL A 871 13.43 35.46 35.12
C VAL A 871 14.26 36.59 35.73
N ASP A 872 13.81 37.84 35.57
CA ASP A 872 14.44 39.01 36.17
C ASP A 872 13.97 39.18 37.63
N SER A 873 12.66 39.05 37.88
CA SER A 873 12.12 39.19 39.23
C SER A 873 10.79 38.48 39.43
N LEU A 874 10.61 37.87 40.61
CA LEU A 874 9.31 37.40 41.09
C LEU A 874 8.61 38.56 41.81
N LEU A 875 7.36 38.85 41.44
CA LEU A 875 6.60 40.04 41.86
C LEU A 875 5.39 39.69 42.73
N GLY A 876 4.82 38.50 42.55
CA GLY A 876 3.62 38.06 43.25
C GLY A 876 3.43 36.55 43.27
N ARG A 877 2.52 36.05 44.10
CA ARG A 877 2.09 34.64 44.04
C ARG A 877 0.61 34.45 44.35
N TRP A 878 -0.02 33.51 43.65
CA TRP A 878 -1.39 33.08 43.86
C TRP A 878 -1.42 31.71 44.54
N GLY A 879 -1.68 31.71 45.85
CA GLY A 879 -1.68 30.49 46.67
C GLY A 879 -0.27 29.90 46.83
N LYS A 880 -0.10 28.64 46.41
CA LYS A 880 1.17 27.87 46.49
C LYS A 880 1.71 27.37 45.15
N GLY A 881 0.98 27.59 44.04
CA GLY A 881 1.23 26.90 42.77
C GLY A 881 1.52 27.79 41.58
N LEU A 882 1.29 29.11 41.69
CA LEU A 882 1.37 30.06 40.59
C LEU A 882 2.05 31.35 41.06
N PHE A 883 3.02 31.84 40.30
CA PHE A 883 3.83 33.02 40.58
C PHE A 883 3.66 34.04 39.45
N TYR A 884 3.59 35.31 39.81
CA TYR A 884 3.60 36.43 38.88
C TYR A 884 5.01 37.00 38.81
N LEU A 885 5.56 37.13 37.61
CA LEU A 885 6.97 37.47 37.41
C LEU A 885 7.20 38.35 36.19
N ARG A 886 8.37 39.03 36.19
CA ARG A 886 8.92 39.76 35.06
C ARG A 886 10.11 38.99 34.49
N TRP A 887 10.12 38.87 33.16
CA TRP A 887 11.20 38.26 32.39
C TRP A 887 12.31 39.28 32.07
N SER A 888 13.50 38.81 31.71
CA SER A 888 14.64 39.67 31.37
C SER A 888 14.43 40.53 30.11
N ASP A 889 13.41 40.25 29.30
CA ASP A 889 12.98 41.09 28.17
C ASP A 889 12.01 42.22 28.57
N GLY A 890 11.61 42.28 29.84
CA GLY A 890 10.66 43.25 30.39
C GLY A 890 9.18 42.85 30.26
N SER A 891 8.87 41.64 29.76
CA SER A 891 7.50 41.11 29.71
C SER A 891 7.06 40.47 31.03
N TYR A 892 5.75 40.20 31.18
CA TYR A 892 5.13 39.75 32.45
C TYR A 892 4.21 38.53 32.24
N SER A 893 4.38 37.47 33.05
CA SER A 893 3.50 36.29 33.00
C SER A 893 3.17 35.69 34.37
N TRP A 894 2.20 34.77 34.36
CA TRP A 894 1.86 33.89 35.47
C TRP A 894 2.43 32.50 35.22
N GLU A 895 3.50 32.11 35.93
CA GLU A 895 4.13 30.81 35.78
C GLU A 895 3.75 29.83 36.91
N PRO A 896 3.45 28.55 36.59
CA PRO A 896 3.42 27.48 37.57
C PRO A 896 4.75 27.36 38.32
N ARG A 897 4.69 27.01 39.62
CA ARG A 897 5.89 26.74 40.44
C ARG A 897 6.82 25.68 39.82
N GLU A 898 6.24 24.75 39.06
CA GLU A 898 6.93 23.67 38.34
C GLU A 898 7.81 24.17 37.18
N ASN A 899 7.53 25.36 36.62
CA ASN A 899 8.30 25.97 35.53
C ASN A 899 9.52 26.77 36.05
N ILE A 900 9.48 27.23 37.30
CA ILE A 900 10.53 28.07 37.89
C ILE A 900 11.62 27.18 38.48
N LEU A 901 12.66 26.93 37.69
CA LEU A 901 13.75 26.02 38.04
C LEU A 901 14.70 26.58 39.12
N ASP A 902 14.80 27.91 39.24
CA ASP A 902 15.57 28.55 40.31
C ASP A 902 14.82 28.49 41.66
N ASN A 903 15.21 27.49 42.45
CA ASN A 903 14.68 27.27 43.80
C ASN A 903 15.13 28.35 44.81
N GLU A 904 16.27 29.00 44.59
CA GLU A 904 16.83 30.01 45.49
C GLU A 904 16.16 31.38 45.26
N LEU A 905 15.87 31.73 44.01
CA LEU A 905 15.02 32.88 43.65
C LEU A 905 13.63 32.75 44.30
N VAL A 906 12.99 31.59 44.18
CA VAL A 906 11.69 31.34 44.84
C VAL A 906 11.82 31.42 46.36
N ARG A 907 12.86 30.83 46.97
CA ARG A 907 13.06 30.88 48.43
C ARG A 907 13.23 32.31 48.93
N ARG A 908 14.11 33.11 48.30
CA ARG A 908 14.34 34.53 48.66
C ARG A 908 13.07 35.36 48.51
N PHE A 909 12.27 35.10 47.48
CA PHE A 909 10.98 35.74 47.30
C PHE A 909 10.00 35.33 48.42
N GLU A 910 9.81 34.03 48.68
CA GLU A 910 8.85 33.57 49.70
C GLU A 910 9.23 33.97 51.14
N GLU A 911 10.53 34.15 51.44
CA GLU A 911 11.03 34.66 52.72
C GLU A 911 10.74 36.16 52.93
N ASN A 912 10.61 36.95 51.87
CA ASN A 912 10.44 38.41 51.94
C ASN A 912 9.05 38.90 51.48
N TYR A 913 8.22 38.06 50.86
CA TYR A 913 6.94 38.46 50.26
C TYR A 913 5.84 38.74 51.30
N GLN A 914 5.53 40.02 51.51
CA GLN A 914 4.49 40.50 52.43
C GLN A 914 3.13 40.79 51.74
N GLY A 915 2.95 40.33 50.50
CA GLY A 915 1.77 40.62 49.66
C GLY A 915 2.14 41.35 48.37
N PHE A 916 1.20 41.47 47.43
CA PHE A 916 1.44 42.15 46.16
C PHE A 916 1.84 43.62 46.40
N LYS A 917 2.96 44.06 45.81
CA LYS A 917 3.47 45.43 45.85
C LYS A 917 3.86 45.89 44.46
N ASP A 918 4.83 45.19 43.88
CA ASP A 918 5.46 45.55 42.63
C ASP A 918 4.73 44.91 41.44
N GLY A 919 4.66 45.62 40.31
CA GLY A 919 3.98 45.13 39.10
C GLY A 919 2.44 45.11 39.17
N VAL A 920 1.82 45.86 40.09
CA VAL A 920 0.35 45.92 40.29
C VAL A 920 -0.17 47.35 40.53
N GLU A 921 -1.37 47.64 40.03
CA GLU A 921 -2.09 48.92 40.29
C GLU A 921 -3.37 48.67 41.10
N VAL A 922 -3.60 49.45 42.17
CA VAL A 922 -4.81 49.33 43.02
C VAL A 922 -5.96 50.16 42.45
N LEU A 923 -6.69 49.58 41.49
CA LEU A 923 -7.78 50.26 40.78
C LEU A 923 -8.94 50.72 41.68
N ARG A 924 -9.35 49.92 42.68
CA ARG A 924 -10.53 50.17 43.53
C ARG A 924 -10.45 49.48 44.90
N THR A 925 -10.97 50.12 45.94
CA THR A 925 -11.17 49.51 47.28
C THR A 925 -12.65 49.33 47.60
N ARG A 926 -13.06 48.21 48.22
CA ARG A 926 -14.44 47.97 48.70
C ARG A 926 -14.48 47.31 50.07
N PHE A 927 -15.62 47.46 50.75
CA PHE A 927 -15.96 46.64 51.92
C PHE A 927 -16.88 45.49 51.51
N ARG A 928 -16.56 44.27 51.95
CA ARG A 928 -17.40 43.07 51.76
C ARG A 928 -17.36 42.20 53.01
N ASN A 929 -18.52 41.82 53.53
CA ASN A 929 -18.65 40.97 54.73
C ASN A 929 -17.78 41.42 55.94
N GLY A 930 -17.66 42.74 56.14
CA GLY A 930 -16.86 43.34 57.22
C GLY A 930 -15.34 43.42 56.97
N LYS A 931 -14.85 42.95 55.82
CA LYS A 931 -13.44 42.99 55.41
C LYS A 931 -13.21 43.99 54.28
N VAL A 932 -11.98 44.47 54.13
CA VAL A 932 -11.56 45.26 52.97
C VAL A 932 -11.07 44.31 51.86
N GLU A 933 -11.49 44.58 50.63
CA GLU A 933 -11.01 43.93 49.41
C GLU A 933 -10.54 45.01 48.44
N TYR A 934 -9.43 44.74 47.74
CA TYR A 934 -8.80 45.66 46.79
C TYR A 934 -8.82 45.03 45.39
N ARG A 935 -9.18 45.78 44.35
CA ARG A 935 -9.10 45.32 42.97
C ARG A 935 -7.75 45.70 42.39
N LEU A 936 -7.00 44.70 41.96
CA LEU A 936 -5.70 44.89 41.31
C LEU A 936 -5.83 44.79 39.79
N HIS A 937 -5.01 45.58 39.11
CA HIS A 937 -4.48 45.29 37.78
C HIS A 937 -3.07 44.70 37.94
N TRP A 938 -2.59 43.96 36.95
CA TRP A 938 -1.22 43.46 36.87
C TRP A 938 -0.57 43.99 35.59
N ASP A 939 0.62 44.55 35.70
CA ASP A 939 1.35 45.13 34.57
C ASP A 939 1.53 44.13 33.41
N GLY A 940 1.27 44.59 32.19
CA GLY A 940 1.33 43.73 30.99
C GLY A 940 0.24 42.64 30.90
N ARG A 941 -0.68 42.53 31.88
CA ARG A 941 -1.82 41.58 31.85
C ARG A 941 -3.08 42.25 31.28
N PRO A 942 -4.02 41.49 30.68
CA PRO A 942 -5.24 42.05 30.12
C PRO A 942 -6.30 42.34 31.21
N LYS A 943 -7.18 43.32 30.96
CA LYS A 943 -8.11 43.90 31.95
C LYS A 943 -9.26 43.00 32.40
N ASP A 944 -9.39 41.82 31.80
CA ASP A 944 -10.28 40.75 32.25
C ASP A 944 -9.67 39.89 33.37
N GLU A 945 -8.35 39.93 33.58
CA GLU A 945 -7.70 39.33 34.75
C GLU A 945 -7.91 40.16 36.05
N ASP A 946 -8.22 41.47 35.94
CA ASP A 946 -8.41 42.42 37.05
C ASP A 946 -9.31 41.91 38.21
N TRP A 947 -8.72 41.37 39.28
CA TRP A 947 -9.42 40.63 40.34
C TRP A 947 -9.40 41.33 41.70
N TRP A 948 -10.30 40.90 42.59
CA TRP A 948 -10.40 41.40 43.97
C TRP A 948 -9.63 40.51 44.95
N VAL A 949 -8.53 41.02 45.50
CA VAL A 949 -7.74 40.37 46.57
C VAL A 949 -8.21 40.81 47.95
N ALA A 950 -7.96 39.99 48.97
CA ALA A 950 -8.23 40.34 50.36
C ALA A 950 -7.10 41.22 50.93
N GLU A 951 -7.40 42.02 51.97
CA GLU A 951 -6.41 42.86 52.68
C GLU A 951 -5.16 42.10 53.17
N LYS A 952 -5.23 40.79 53.41
CA LYS A 952 -4.09 39.93 53.80
C LYS A 952 -3.13 39.56 52.64
N GLU A 953 -3.44 39.97 51.41
CA GLU A 953 -2.75 39.55 50.17
C GLU A 953 -2.07 40.74 49.47
N LEU A 954 -2.32 41.96 49.95
CA LEU A 954 -1.73 43.22 49.48
C LEU A 954 -0.62 43.66 50.44
N HIS A 955 0.41 44.33 49.94
CA HIS A 955 1.51 44.82 50.77
C HIS A 955 1.07 45.92 51.76
N PRO A 956 1.62 45.99 52.99
CA PRO A 956 1.24 46.99 54.00
C PRO A 956 1.25 48.45 53.52
N GLU A 957 2.22 48.85 52.69
CA GLU A 957 2.30 50.21 52.13
C GLU A 957 1.06 50.57 51.28
N LEU A 958 0.69 49.70 50.32
CA LEU A 958 -0.50 49.90 49.48
C LEU A 958 -1.81 49.82 50.29
N ILE A 959 -1.80 49.09 51.42
CA ILE A 959 -2.89 49.13 52.39
C ILE A 959 -2.95 50.53 53.05
N GLU A 960 -1.85 51.10 53.53
CA GLU A 960 -1.89 52.44 54.15
C GLU A 960 -2.31 53.55 53.17
N GLU A 961 -1.94 53.44 51.90
CA GLU A 961 -2.35 54.36 50.83
C GLU A 961 -3.84 54.23 50.47
N HIS A 962 -4.31 53.01 50.14
CA HIS A 962 -5.64 52.81 49.53
C HIS A 962 -6.76 52.45 50.52
N LYS A 963 -6.47 52.36 51.83
CA LYS A 963 -7.47 52.03 52.87
C LYS A 963 -8.34 53.23 53.24
N PRO A 964 -9.67 53.14 53.08
CA PRO A 964 -10.55 54.28 53.30
C PRO A 964 -10.58 54.72 54.76
N ARG A 965 -10.08 55.94 55.03
CA ARG A 965 -10.14 56.59 56.36
C ARG A 965 -11.58 56.62 56.86
N LYS A 966 -11.83 56.07 58.06
CA LYS A 966 -13.16 56.02 58.69
C LYS A 966 -13.70 57.44 58.89
N LYS A 967 -14.72 57.84 58.12
CA LYS A 967 -15.49 59.06 58.41
C LYS A 967 -16.19 58.91 59.77
N GLY A 968 -15.96 59.87 60.67
CA GLY A 968 -16.54 59.86 62.01
C GLY A 968 -18.07 59.98 62.01
N TYR A 969 -18.71 59.45 63.05
CA TYR A 969 -20.17 59.41 63.19
C TYR A 969 -20.78 60.81 63.43
N GLY A 970 -21.09 61.53 62.35
CA GLY A 970 -21.83 62.79 62.40
C GLY A 970 -23.31 62.58 62.76
N LYS A 971 -23.81 63.27 63.79
CA LYS A 971 -25.21 63.16 64.22
C LYS A 971 -26.19 63.87 63.25
N ARG A 972 -27.29 63.17 62.93
CA ARG A 972 -28.63 63.68 62.54
C ARG A 972 -28.74 64.84 61.52
N LYS A 973 -29.51 64.59 60.47
CA LYS A 973 -30.80 65.31 60.28
C LYS A 973 -31.83 64.48 59.48
N LYS A 974 -33.10 64.54 59.90
CA LYS A 974 -34.28 64.11 59.12
C LYS A 974 -34.78 65.31 58.33
N ARG A 975 -35.17 65.09 57.05
CA ARG A 975 -36.33 65.66 56.31
C ARG A 975 -36.10 65.36 54.82
N ASN A 976 -36.98 64.61 54.14
CA ASN A 976 -38.35 64.88 53.67
C ASN A 976 -38.35 65.19 52.16
N SER A 977 -38.52 64.13 51.37
CA SER A 977 -39.26 64.09 50.10
C SER A 977 -39.50 62.62 49.78
#